data_AF-A0A927SCG3-F1
#
_entry.id   AF-A0A927SCG3-F1
#
_cell.length_a   1.000
_cell.length_b   1.000
_cell.length_c   1.000
_cell.angle_alpha   90.00
_cell.angle_beta   90.00
_cell.angle_gamma   90.00
#
_symmetry.space_group_name_H-M   'P 1'
#
loop_
_entity.id
_entity.type
_entity.pdbx_description
1 polymer ?
#
loop_
_entity_poly.entity_id
_entity_poly.type
_entity_poly.pdbx_seq_one_letter_code
_entity_poly.pdbx_strand_id
1 'polypeptide(L)'
;MKRILACFLLLVLAAGFAPTRAEVDREANKQIIFDYITKELNLTPAVACGILANVRAESNFDPAAVGDGGDAYGICQWNSRRDTMVKFCEDNGYETWRNIYGQLAYLGYELETYKKSVGDYLKKIPNTPQGAYDAAYHFCYYYEIPANRTTKSKQRGTNAVNLYWRDFYGGEIETYTITYDANGGKNPPKSQTKTEGIPTLVTLDKPTLEGYSLVGWSLNKDASTLDYKEYEEFCINKDTTLYAVWERVIEDETPPSASLSSNGHTYELYTGSFTWTFANEFAEKKGGYLATIETQAEYDVVKNLISTFSGDCWLGGKFESGNWQWVTGEAFRDDFASSKWAKGEPFAVYGKTERGKLAQTQDGKWIDLHYSSFSTEGFIVEYGNKTHETFPMYEITVSSSLRLREGPGTSYDTLSNIYNGEIITILDTVPGKSYDWGWGYTAGGKIGWCAMKMPDYMISVGGIDEETALVYIPYEEGCAIIGYQGNEKLLIVPKTLQSLPVIAIQDGAFASQSAPDTVTLPEGVWEIAPDSMKAGGRYLVPVASDAHLAVLKANAAHDIILPQKTLRPPNALSQIEADAFEGAENIECVDLSKTNVTLISTGAFSDMDSLLYVLLPETDVEIEFGAFESGNDTIFIVKKGSSAEKWAMNMSVDYLSVP
;
A
#
# COMPACT_ATOMS: atom_id res chain seq x y z
N MET A 1 7.54 -51.80 27.68
CA MET A 1 6.89 -53.13 27.81
C MET A 1 6.75 -53.68 26.40
N LYS A 2 7.20 -54.92 26.16
CA LYS A 2 7.37 -55.52 24.82
C LYS A 2 6.03 -55.75 24.07
N ARG A 3 6.12 -55.80 22.72
CA ARG A 3 5.13 -56.26 21.70
C ARG A 3 4.18 -55.11 21.25
N ILE A 4 3.91 -54.80 19.98
CA ILE A 4 3.84 -55.55 18.71
C ILE A 4 4.06 -54.55 17.57
N LEU A 5 4.95 -54.81 16.59
CA LEU A 5 4.75 -54.33 15.23
C LEU A 5 5.15 -55.46 14.28
N ALA A 6 4.13 -56.09 13.70
CA ALA A 6 4.26 -57.18 12.75
C ALA A 6 4.03 -56.64 11.34
N CYS A 7 5.03 -56.85 10.48
CA CYS A 7 4.95 -57.22 9.08
C CYS A 7 3.75 -56.72 8.24
N PHE A 8 4.03 -55.76 7.36
CA PHE A 8 3.52 -55.83 5.98
C PHE A 8 4.67 -55.58 5.01
N LEU A 9 5.16 -56.66 4.41
CA LEU A 9 6.10 -56.66 3.28
C LEU A 9 5.60 -57.74 2.33
N LEU A 10 5.32 -57.37 1.07
CA LEU A 10 5.28 -58.17 -0.17
C LEU A 10 4.38 -57.42 -1.18
N LEU A 11 4.64 -57.30 -2.49
CA LEU A 11 5.74 -57.69 -3.36
C LEU A 11 5.38 -57.11 -4.76
N VAL A 12 6.27 -56.37 -5.43
CA VAL A 12 6.08 -56.04 -6.86
C VAL A 12 7.27 -56.60 -7.63
N LEU A 13 6.96 -57.53 -8.53
CA LEU A 13 7.89 -58.16 -9.47
C LEU A 13 8.34 -57.15 -10.53
N ALA A 14 9.65 -57.12 -10.77
CA ALA A 14 10.31 -56.25 -11.72
C ALA A 14 9.94 -56.58 -13.19
N ALA A 15 9.64 -55.54 -13.96
CA ALA A 15 9.90 -55.48 -15.40
C ALA A 15 10.82 -54.28 -15.64
N GLY A 16 11.93 -54.52 -16.34
CA GLY A 16 13.08 -53.62 -16.40
C GLY A 16 12.79 -52.26 -17.01
N PHE A 17 12.87 -51.24 -16.16
CA PHE A 17 13.30 -49.89 -16.50
C PHE A 17 14.33 -49.49 -15.44
N ALA A 18 15.40 -48.78 -15.83
CA ALA A 18 16.32 -48.19 -14.86
C ALA A 18 15.48 -47.35 -13.88
N PRO A 19 15.67 -47.47 -12.54
CA PRO A 19 14.81 -46.76 -11.61
C PRO A 19 15.03 -45.26 -11.81
N THR A 20 14.02 -44.57 -12.33
CA THR A 20 13.78 -43.18 -11.96
C THR A 20 13.76 -43.15 -10.43
N ARG A 21 14.39 -42.14 -9.82
CA ARG A 21 14.31 -41.94 -8.36
C ARG A 21 12.84 -42.02 -7.99
N ALA A 22 12.46 -42.99 -7.16
CA ALA A 22 11.07 -43.18 -6.77
C ALA A 22 10.53 -41.83 -6.29
N GLU A 23 9.42 -41.40 -6.89
CA GLU A 23 8.76 -40.16 -6.52
C GLU A 23 8.39 -40.26 -5.03
N VAL A 24 8.68 -39.20 -4.26
CA VAL A 24 8.35 -39.19 -2.83
C VAL A 24 6.83 -39.16 -2.73
N ASP A 25 6.23 -40.21 -2.16
CA ASP A 25 4.78 -40.29 -1.95
C ASP A 25 4.38 -39.40 -0.75
N ARG A 26 4.27 -38.10 -1.01
CA ARG A 26 3.98 -37.07 0.00
C ARG A 26 2.59 -37.26 0.63
N GLU A 27 1.62 -37.73 -0.15
CA GLU A 27 0.27 -38.01 0.33
C GLU A 27 0.25 -39.22 1.29
N ALA A 28 0.96 -40.30 0.96
CA ALA A 28 1.14 -41.41 1.89
C ALA A 28 1.87 -40.96 3.17
N ASN A 29 2.92 -40.13 3.04
CA ASN A 29 3.64 -39.59 4.19
C ASN A 29 2.76 -38.72 5.08
N LYS A 30 1.95 -37.82 4.50
CA LYS A 30 0.95 -37.00 5.22
C LYS A 30 0.02 -37.89 6.06
N GLN A 31 -0.50 -38.97 5.48
CA GLN A 31 -1.35 -39.92 6.21
C GLN A 31 -0.59 -40.66 7.33
N ILE A 32 0.65 -41.09 7.08
CA ILE A 32 1.49 -41.76 8.09
C ILE A 32 1.75 -40.82 9.28
N ILE A 33 2.07 -39.56 9.04
CA ILE A 33 2.30 -38.57 10.09
C ILE A 33 1.03 -38.37 10.93
N PHE A 34 -0.11 -38.17 10.28
CA PHE A 34 -1.40 -38.01 10.95
C PHE A 34 -1.73 -39.20 11.84
N ASP A 35 -1.60 -40.41 11.29
CA ASP A 35 -1.87 -41.66 11.99
C ASP A 35 -0.94 -41.85 13.18
N TYR A 36 0.35 -41.54 13.03
CA TYR A 36 1.31 -41.68 14.12
C TYR A 36 0.98 -40.73 15.28
N ILE A 37 0.68 -39.47 14.99
CA ILE A 37 0.35 -38.47 16.02
C ILE A 37 -0.92 -38.84 16.77
N THR A 38 -1.95 -39.31 16.04
CA THR A 38 -3.24 -39.64 16.65
C THR A 38 -3.24 -40.99 17.36
N LYS A 39 -2.55 -42.01 16.82
CA LYS A 39 -2.60 -43.39 17.32
C LYS A 39 -1.45 -43.72 18.27
N GLU A 40 -0.23 -43.29 17.96
CA GLU A 40 0.96 -43.62 18.76
C GLU A 40 1.26 -42.56 19.82
N LEU A 41 1.16 -41.27 19.49
CA LEU A 41 1.33 -40.19 20.47
C LEU A 41 0.05 -39.90 21.26
N ASN A 42 -1.09 -40.48 20.86
CA ASN A 42 -2.41 -40.30 21.48
C ASN A 42 -2.79 -38.82 21.64
N LEU A 43 -2.45 -38.00 20.63
CA LEU A 43 -2.82 -36.59 20.54
C LEU A 43 -4.10 -36.44 19.71
N THR A 44 -4.78 -35.30 19.87
CA THR A 44 -6.03 -35.08 19.14
C THR A 44 -5.76 -34.92 17.64
N PRO A 45 -6.72 -35.29 16.79
CA PRO A 45 -6.64 -35.01 15.36
C PRO A 45 -6.41 -33.52 15.03
N ALA A 46 -6.89 -32.59 15.85
CA ALA A 46 -6.57 -31.16 15.76
C ALA A 46 -5.06 -30.92 15.87
N VAL A 47 -4.41 -31.54 16.85
CA VAL A 47 -2.95 -31.48 17.00
C VAL A 47 -2.24 -32.10 15.81
N ALA A 48 -2.73 -33.21 15.28
CA ALA A 48 -2.18 -33.83 14.08
C ALA A 48 -2.24 -32.89 12.87
N CYS A 49 -3.39 -32.23 12.64
CA CYS A 49 -3.55 -31.21 11.60
C CYS A 49 -2.58 -30.03 11.79
N GLY A 50 -2.40 -29.59 13.04
CA GLY A 50 -1.46 -28.54 13.39
C GLY A 50 -0.01 -28.91 13.07
N ILE A 51 0.43 -30.12 13.42
CA ILE A 51 1.79 -30.59 13.12
C ILE A 51 1.96 -30.83 11.61
N LEU A 52 0.95 -31.32 10.90
CA LEU A 52 1.01 -31.48 9.44
C LEU A 52 1.29 -30.16 8.71
N ALA A 53 0.63 -29.06 9.13
CA ALA A 53 0.90 -27.75 8.55
C ALA A 53 2.34 -27.29 8.71
N ASN A 54 2.97 -27.65 9.83
CA ASN A 54 4.36 -27.35 10.08
C ASN A 54 5.29 -28.27 9.27
N VAL A 55 5.06 -29.58 9.27
CA VAL A 55 5.86 -30.54 8.49
C VAL A 55 5.79 -30.25 6.99
N ARG A 56 4.64 -29.80 6.48
CA ARG A 56 4.47 -29.34 5.10
C ARG A 56 5.41 -28.19 4.78
N ALA A 57 5.45 -27.17 5.65
CA ALA A 57 6.27 -25.99 5.46
C ALA A 57 7.78 -26.31 5.56
N GLU A 58 8.16 -27.19 6.48
CA GLU A 58 9.56 -27.55 6.71
C GLU A 58 10.12 -28.47 5.60
N SER A 59 9.33 -29.44 5.14
CA SER A 59 9.87 -30.56 4.35
C SER A 59 9.02 -30.97 3.16
N ASN A 60 7.84 -30.38 3.01
CA ASN A 60 6.81 -30.86 2.08
C ASN A 60 6.53 -32.37 2.25
N PHE A 61 6.47 -32.83 3.51
CA PHE A 61 6.32 -34.24 3.89
C PHE A 61 7.42 -35.18 3.38
N ASP A 62 8.57 -34.67 2.94
CA ASP A 62 9.70 -35.47 2.48
C ASP A 62 10.66 -35.76 3.65
N PRO A 63 10.75 -37.03 4.14
CA PRO A 63 11.69 -37.39 5.19
C PRO A 63 13.15 -37.31 4.74
N ALA A 64 13.42 -37.12 3.44
CA ALA A 64 14.73 -36.89 2.88
C ALA A 64 15.02 -35.43 2.53
N ALA A 65 14.12 -34.49 2.87
CA ALA A 65 14.32 -33.06 2.64
C ALA A 65 15.63 -32.57 3.28
N VAL A 66 16.40 -31.81 2.50
CA VAL A 66 17.65 -31.19 2.93
C VAL A 66 17.51 -29.68 2.81
N GLY A 67 17.68 -28.97 3.91
CA GLY A 67 17.62 -27.50 3.99
C GLY A 67 18.95 -26.89 4.41
N ASP A 68 19.00 -25.55 4.51
CA ASP A 68 20.15 -24.78 5.00
C ASP A 68 21.49 -25.15 4.33
N GLY A 69 21.48 -25.35 3.00
CA GLY A 69 22.69 -25.72 2.25
C GLY A 69 23.29 -27.11 2.59
N GLY A 70 22.55 -27.96 3.31
CA GLY A 70 23.00 -29.29 3.74
C GLY A 70 22.88 -29.55 5.25
N ASP A 71 22.68 -28.50 6.04
CA ASP A 71 22.76 -28.56 7.51
C ASP A 71 21.46 -29.00 8.19
N ALA A 72 20.30 -28.76 7.56
CA ALA A 72 19.00 -29.20 8.05
C ALA A 72 18.49 -30.46 7.34
N TYR A 73 17.81 -31.35 8.06
CA TYR A 73 17.32 -32.61 7.47
C TYR A 73 15.99 -33.09 8.03
N GLY A 74 15.18 -33.70 7.15
CA GLY A 74 14.02 -34.51 7.51
C GLY A 74 12.74 -33.71 7.74
N ILE A 75 11.71 -34.39 8.25
CA ILE A 75 10.34 -33.86 8.30
C ILE A 75 10.16 -32.57 9.12
N CYS A 76 11.04 -32.33 10.11
CA CYS A 76 11.06 -31.11 10.91
C CYS A 76 12.32 -30.28 10.70
N GLN A 77 13.06 -30.51 9.61
CA GLN A 77 14.31 -29.81 9.27
C GLN A 77 15.27 -29.68 10.45
N TRP A 78 15.57 -30.80 11.12
CA TRP A 78 16.49 -30.80 12.25
C TRP A 78 17.88 -30.37 11.77
N ASN A 79 18.36 -29.22 12.28
CA ASN A 79 19.68 -28.66 11.99
C ASN A 79 20.72 -29.12 13.04
N SER A 80 21.08 -28.25 13.99
CA SER A 80 21.86 -28.54 15.20
C SER A 80 21.44 -29.78 16.00
N ARG A 81 20.20 -30.25 15.82
CA ARG A 81 19.64 -31.46 16.49
C ARG A 81 19.70 -32.73 15.65
N ARG A 82 20.19 -32.67 14.41
CA ARG A 82 20.24 -33.80 13.46
C ARG A 82 20.99 -35.00 14.00
N ASP A 83 22.19 -34.80 14.55
CA ASP A 83 23.00 -35.91 15.07
C ASP A 83 22.34 -36.61 16.28
N THR A 84 21.55 -35.85 17.06
CA THR A 84 20.78 -36.42 18.18
C THR A 84 19.64 -37.28 17.67
N MET A 85 18.94 -36.84 16.62
CA MET A 85 17.93 -37.64 15.93
C MET A 85 18.52 -38.93 15.34
N VAL A 86 19.67 -38.83 14.66
CA VAL A 86 20.37 -40.00 14.08
C VAL A 86 20.68 -41.02 15.17
N LYS A 87 21.31 -40.57 16.25
CA LYS A 87 21.67 -41.44 17.38
C LYS A 87 20.44 -42.06 18.05
N PHE A 88 19.37 -41.28 18.26
CA PHE A 88 18.12 -41.80 18.80
C PHE A 88 17.55 -42.93 17.95
N CYS A 89 17.54 -42.75 16.62
CA CYS A 89 17.06 -43.77 15.70
C CYS A 89 17.90 -45.06 15.78
N GLU A 90 19.23 -44.93 15.83
CA GLU A 90 20.16 -46.05 15.98
C GLU A 90 19.96 -46.80 17.30
N ASP A 91 19.89 -46.07 18.42
CA ASP A 91 19.72 -46.63 19.77
C ASP A 91 18.35 -47.34 19.96
N ASN A 92 17.34 -46.97 19.17
CA ASN A 92 15.99 -47.54 19.24
C ASN A 92 15.69 -48.55 18.12
N GLY A 93 16.69 -48.94 17.32
CA GLY A 93 16.58 -50.03 16.35
C GLY A 93 15.79 -49.69 15.08
N TYR A 94 15.71 -48.42 14.70
CA TYR A 94 15.16 -48.03 13.40
C TYR A 94 16.19 -48.32 12.31
N GLU A 95 15.81 -49.10 11.29
CA GLU A 95 16.72 -49.58 10.23
C GLU A 95 17.48 -48.45 9.52
N THR A 96 16.88 -47.26 9.43
CA THR A 96 17.53 -46.05 8.93
C THR A 96 16.86 -44.81 9.52
N TRP A 97 17.65 -43.85 10.01
CA TRP A 97 17.17 -42.53 10.47
C TRP A 97 16.54 -41.68 9.34
N ARG A 98 16.69 -42.12 8.09
CA ARG A 98 16.08 -41.50 6.91
C ARG A 98 14.63 -41.94 6.67
N ASN A 99 14.13 -42.94 7.40
CA ASN A 99 12.74 -43.33 7.27
C ASN A 99 11.84 -42.43 8.14
N ILE A 100 10.60 -42.26 7.70
CA ILE A 100 9.64 -41.36 8.35
C ILE A 100 9.29 -41.82 9.78
N TYR A 101 9.25 -43.13 10.04
CA TYR A 101 8.90 -43.69 11.35
C TYR A 101 9.94 -43.39 12.44
N GLY A 102 11.23 -43.44 12.13
CA GLY A 102 12.30 -43.07 13.06
C GLY A 102 12.26 -41.58 13.38
N GLN A 103 12.03 -40.74 12.37
CA GLN A 103 11.89 -39.30 12.54
C GLN A 103 10.65 -38.92 13.38
N LEU A 104 9.52 -39.58 13.16
CA LEU A 104 8.30 -39.41 13.95
C LEU A 104 8.47 -39.85 15.40
N ALA A 105 9.18 -40.96 15.63
CA ALA A 105 9.52 -41.40 16.98
C ALA A 105 10.44 -40.41 17.69
N TYR A 106 11.40 -39.82 16.97
CA TYR A 106 12.23 -38.77 17.52
C TYR A 106 11.45 -37.48 17.82
N LEU A 107 10.54 -37.05 16.94
CA LEU A 107 9.62 -35.95 17.19
C LEU A 107 8.82 -36.20 18.49
N GLY A 108 8.26 -37.39 18.66
CA GLY A 108 7.58 -37.79 19.89
C GLY A 108 8.48 -37.70 21.12
N TYR A 109 9.69 -38.26 21.04
CA TYR A 109 10.70 -38.16 22.09
C TYR A 109 11.02 -36.71 22.47
N GLU A 110 11.19 -35.82 21.50
CA GLU A 110 11.44 -34.40 21.77
C GLU A 110 10.27 -33.74 22.46
N LEU A 111 9.03 -33.98 22.01
CA LEU A 111 7.83 -33.42 22.65
C LEU A 111 7.63 -33.92 24.09
N GLU A 112 8.13 -35.11 24.44
CA GLU A 112 8.01 -35.64 25.79
C GLU A 112 9.16 -35.24 26.73
N THR A 113 10.35 -34.97 26.18
CA THR A 113 11.57 -34.80 26.97
C THR A 113 12.20 -33.41 26.79
N TYR A 114 12.64 -33.08 25.58
CA TYR A 114 13.43 -31.88 25.29
C TYR A 114 12.56 -30.62 25.13
N LYS A 115 11.55 -30.71 24.26
CA LYS A 115 10.53 -29.68 24.00
C LYS A 115 9.26 -29.94 24.81
N LYS A 116 9.42 -30.38 26.06
CA LYS A 116 8.33 -30.83 26.92
C LYS A 116 7.23 -29.78 27.12
N SER A 117 7.57 -28.49 27.20
CA SER A 117 6.56 -27.43 27.32
C SER A 117 5.61 -27.38 26.12
N VAL A 118 6.13 -27.61 24.91
CA VAL A 118 5.34 -27.70 23.68
C VAL A 118 4.44 -28.94 23.75
N GLY A 119 5.01 -30.11 24.07
CA GLY A 119 4.22 -31.34 24.18
C GLY A 119 3.11 -31.27 25.25
N ASP A 120 3.40 -30.67 26.41
CA ASP A 120 2.41 -30.46 27.48
C ASP A 120 1.28 -29.49 27.07
N TYR A 121 1.58 -28.51 26.20
CA TYR A 121 0.58 -27.62 25.63
C TYR A 121 -0.31 -28.37 24.63
N LEU A 122 0.31 -29.08 23.67
CA LEU A 122 -0.41 -29.84 22.64
C LEU A 122 -1.37 -30.88 23.25
N LYS A 123 -0.98 -31.56 24.33
CA LYS A 123 -1.82 -32.55 25.04
C LYS A 123 -3.13 -31.97 25.61
N LYS A 124 -3.26 -30.64 25.74
CA LYS A 124 -4.44 -29.97 26.30
C LYS A 124 -5.37 -29.39 25.23
N ILE A 125 -4.96 -29.41 23.96
CA ILE A 125 -5.68 -28.77 22.88
C ILE A 125 -6.98 -29.54 22.58
N PRO A 126 -8.15 -28.87 22.54
CA PRO A 126 -9.40 -29.49 22.20
C PRO A 126 -9.43 -29.93 20.72
N ASN A 127 -10.19 -30.97 20.41
CA ASN A 127 -10.34 -31.44 19.03
C ASN A 127 -11.36 -30.58 18.26
N THR A 128 -10.97 -29.36 17.91
CA THR A 128 -11.77 -28.37 17.17
C THR A 128 -10.93 -27.71 16.07
N PRO A 129 -11.55 -27.02 15.08
CA PRO A 129 -10.81 -26.23 14.10
C PRO A 129 -9.85 -25.23 14.78
N GLN A 130 -10.33 -24.46 15.76
CA GLN A 130 -9.48 -23.55 16.53
C GLN A 130 -8.33 -24.28 17.25
N GLY A 131 -8.57 -25.50 17.75
CA GLY A 131 -7.51 -26.32 18.31
C GLY A 131 -6.42 -26.68 17.30
N ALA A 132 -6.78 -26.93 16.03
CA ALA A 132 -5.80 -27.19 14.97
C ALA A 132 -4.95 -25.94 14.70
N TYR A 133 -5.58 -24.76 14.66
CA TYR A 133 -4.87 -23.47 14.57
C TYR A 133 -3.89 -23.29 15.73
N ASP A 134 -4.37 -23.44 16.97
CA ASP A 134 -3.58 -23.23 18.18
C ASP A 134 -2.39 -24.21 18.25
N ALA A 135 -2.59 -25.45 17.81
CA ALA A 135 -1.55 -26.47 17.74
C ALA A 135 -0.46 -26.07 16.75
N ALA A 136 -0.85 -25.68 15.53
CA ALA A 136 0.10 -25.28 14.51
C ALA A 136 0.87 -24.02 14.91
N TYR A 137 0.17 -23.00 15.42
CA TYR A 137 0.79 -21.76 15.87
C TYR A 137 1.83 -22.05 16.96
N HIS A 138 1.44 -22.80 18.00
CA HIS A 138 2.32 -23.05 19.13
C HIS A 138 3.51 -23.93 18.75
N PHE A 139 3.31 -24.91 17.86
CA PHE A 139 4.38 -25.73 17.31
C PHE A 139 5.38 -24.88 16.52
N CYS A 140 4.92 -24.08 15.56
CA CYS A 140 5.79 -23.17 14.80
C CYS A 140 6.59 -22.23 15.71
N TYR A 141 5.89 -21.57 16.65
CA TYR A 141 6.47 -20.50 17.46
C TYR A 141 7.53 -21.01 18.45
N TYR A 142 7.31 -22.18 19.06
CA TYR A 142 8.15 -22.67 20.18
C TYR A 142 8.96 -23.94 19.87
N TYR A 143 8.52 -24.74 18.90
CA TYR A 143 9.25 -25.95 18.48
C TYR A 143 10.25 -25.65 17.35
N GLU A 144 9.79 -25.12 16.21
CA GLU A 144 10.61 -24.82 15.03
C GLU A 144 11.39 -23.51 15.14
N ILE A 145 10.73 -22.44 15.59
CA ILE A 145 11.34 -21.12 15.81
C ILE A 145 11.99 -20.56 14.51
N PRO A 146 11.21 -20.39 13.41
CA PRO A 146 11.75 -19.84 12.17
C PRO A 146 11.97 -18.31 12.26
N ALA A 147 12.66 -17.74 11.26
CA ALA A 147 12.61 -16.30 11.01
C ALA A 147 11.15 -15.84 10.78
N ASN A 148 10.82 -14.58 11.13
CA ASN A 148 9.45 -14.04 11.06
C ASN A 148 8.39 -14.91 11.79
N ARG A 149 8.79 -15.54 12.90
CA ARG A 149 8.01 -16.54 13.66
C ARG A 149 6.53 -16.19 13.87
N THR A 150 6.17 -14.94 14.18
CA THR A 150 4.78 -14.57 14.46
C THR A 150 3.92 -14.73 13.21
N THR A 151 4.39 -14.23 12.07
CA THR A 151 3.69 -14.30 10.78
C THR A 151 3.58 -15.74 10.32
N LYS A 152 4.70 -16.49 10.32
CA LYS A 152 4.71 -17.91 9.94
C LYS A 152 3.81 -18.77 10.84
N SER A 153 3.78 -18.50 12.15
CA SER A 153 2.91 -19.23 13.07
C SER A 153 1.42 -18.98 12.79
N LYS A 154 1.04 -17.75 12.44
CA LYS A 154 -0.34 -17.43 12.06
C LYS A 154 -0.73 -18.18 10.79
N GLN A 155 0.14 -18.15 9.78
CA GLN A 155 -0.05 -18.85 8.51
C GLN A 155 -0.22 -20.35 8.71
N ARG A 156 0.71 -21.00 9.42
CA ARG A 156 0.61 -22.45 9.69
C ARG A 156 -0.63 -22.80 10.50
N GLY A 157 -1.04 -21.92 11.42
CA GLY A 157 -2.33 -22.01 12.10
C GLY A 157 -3.50 -22.04 11.13
N THR A 158 -3.54 -21.12 10.18
CA THR A 158 -4.56 -21.08 9.14
C THR A 158 -4.51 -22.32 8.23
N ASN A 159 -3.33 -22.75 7.81
CA ASN A 159 -3.13 -23.94 6.96
C ASN A 159 -3.61 -25.22 7.69
N ALA A 160 -3.39 -25.31 9.00
CA ALA A 160 -3.88 -26.41 9.83
C ALA A 160 -5.40 -26.57 9.76
N VAL A 161 -6.13 -25.46 9.77
CA VAL A 161 -7.59 -25.44 9.66
C VAL A 161 -8.03 -25.71 8.23
N ASN A 162 -7.50 -24.95 7.28
CA ASN A 162 -8.07 -24.86 5.94
C ASN A 162 -7.68 -26.03 5.04
N LEU A 163 -6.49 -26.61 5.26
CA LEU A 163 -6.00 -27.73 4.47
C LEU A 163 -6.26 -29.05 5.21
N TYR A 164 -5.66 -29.23 6.39
CA TYR A 164 -5.61 -30.55 7.02
C TYR A 164 -6.85 -30.89 7.83
N TRP A 165 -7.33 -29.99 8.70
CA TRP A 165 -8.55 -30.24 9.46
C TRP A 165 -9.73 -30.50 8.51
N ARG A 166 -9.82 -29.73 7.43
CA ARG A 166 -10.78 -29.94 6.34
C ARG A 166 -10.64 -31.32 5.68
N ASP A 167 -9.44 -31.67 5.21
CA ASP A 167 -9.20 -32.92 4.47
C ASP A 167 -9.58 -34.17 5.29
N PHE A 168 -9.34 -34.17 6.61
CA PHE A 168 -9.62 -35.32 7.47
C PHE A 168 -11.06 -35.38 8.01
N TYR A 169 -11.76 -34.25 8.11
CA TYR A 169 -13.10 -34.17 8.72
C TYR A 169 -14.25 -33.84 7.76
N GLY A 170 -13.96 -33.52 6.51
CA GLY A 170 -14.94 -33.52 5.42
C GLY A 170 -16.14 -32.60 5.60
N GLY A 171 -16.02 -31.52 6.37
CA GLY A 171 -17.13 -30.57 6.58
C GLY A 171 -17.45 -29.78 5.33
N GLU A 172 -18.73 -29.63 5.00
CA GLU A 172 -19.19 -28.48 4.21
C GLU A 172 -18.70 -27.21 4.90
N ILE A 173 -18.16 -26.27 4.14
CA ILE A 173 -17.58 -25.07 4.73
C ILE A 173 -18.73 -24.23 5.29
N GLU A 174 -18.78 -24.05 6.61
CA GLU A 174 -19.75 -23.12 7.20
C GLU A 174 -19.47 -21.73 6.63
N THR A 175 -20.54 -21.03 6.27
CA THR A 175 -20.46 -19.66 5.83
C THR A 175 -21.22 -18.79 6.82
N TYR A 176 -20.60 -17.67 7.15
CA TYR A 176 -21.15 -16.64 8.01
C TYR A 176 -21.43 -15.39 7.18
N THR A 177 -22.26 -14.50 7.71
CA THR A 177 -22.61 -13.25 7.06
C THR A 177 -21.93 -12.08 7.76
N ILE A 178 -21.15 -11.31 7.00
CA ILE A 178 -20.71 -9.97 7.41
C ILE A 178 -21.78 -8.99 6.91
N THR A 179 -22.50 -8.36 7.83
CA THR A 179 -23.53 -7.36 7.54
C THR A 179 -23.00 -5.97 7.82
N TYR A 180 -23.30 -5.01 6.95
CA TYR A 180 -22.86 -3.63 7.10
C TYR A 180 -24.02 -2.71 7.46
N ASP A 181 -23.85 -1.94 8.53
CA ASP A 181 -24.78 -0.90 8.96
C ASP A 181 -24.12 0.47 8.77
N ALA A 182 -24.72 1.32 7.94
CA ALA A 182 -24.22 2.67 7.65
C ALA A 182 -24.27 3.62 8.87
N ASN A 183 -24.82 3.17 10.01
CA ASN A 183 -24.79 3.86 11.30
C ASN A 183 -25.22 5.34 11.20
N GLY A 184 -26.42 5.56 10.66
CA GLY A 184 -26.97 6.90 10.39
C GLY A 184 -26.75 7.41 8.95
N GLY A 185 -25.83 6.80 8.20
CA GLY A 185 -25.66 7.01 6.76
C GLY A 185 -26.68 6.27 5.89
N LYS A 186 -26.47 6.32 4.57
CA LYS A 186 -27.30 5.67 3.53
C LYS A 186 -26.43 4.73 2.69
N ASN A 187 -27.07 3.81 1.97
CA ASN A 187 -26.44 2.90 1.00
C ASN A 187 -25.29 2.05 1.57
N PRO A 188 -25.50 1.26 2.66
CA PRO A 188 -24.46 0.36 3.15
C PRO A 188 -24.06 -0.68 2.09
N PRO A 189 -22.84 -1.23 2.18
CA PRO A 189 -22.44 -2.36 1.38
C PRO A 189 -23.43 -3.53 1.40
N LYS A 190 -23.42 -4.29 0.32
CA LYS A 190 -24.03 -5.62 0.34
C LYS A 190 -23.32 -6.50 1.36
N SER A 191 -24.08 -7.33 2.07
CA SER A 191 -23.51 -8.32 2.98
C SER A 191 -22.54 -9.25 2.24
N GLN A 192 -21.44 -9.60 2.91
CA GLN A 192 -20.45 -10.54 2.38
C GLN A 192 -20.62 -11.91 3.04
N THR A 193 -20.33 -12.94 2.26
CA THR A 193 -20.17 -14.30 2.75
C THR A 193 -18.74 -14.46 3.30
N LYS A 194 -18.64 -14.76 4.59
CA LYS A 194 -17.41 -15.16 5.28
C LYS A 194 -17.35 -16.67 5.34
N THR A 195 -16.45 -17.26 4.58
CA THR A 195 -16.20 -18.71 4.61
C THR A 195 -15.37 -19.06 5.85
N GLU A 196 -15.80 -20.00 6.67
CA GLU A 196 -15.10 -20.39 7.91
C GLU A 196 -13.60 -20.67 7.66
N GLY A 197 -12.73 -20.14 8.53
CA GLY A 197 -11.28 -20.35 8.44
C GLY A 197 -10.55 -19.58 7.33
N ILE A 198 -11.27 -19.06 6.33
CA ILE A 198 -10.70 -18.20 5.27
C ILE A 198 -10.86 -16.74 5.68
N PRO A 199 -9.77 -15.97 5.89
CA PRO A 199 -9.88 -14.52 6.11
C PRO A 199 -10.71 -13.89 4.99
N THR A 200 -11.67 -13.04 5.35
CA THR A 200 -12.45 -12.28 4.38
C THR A 200 -12.15 -10.82 4.56
N LEU A 201 -11.86 -10.10 3.48
CA LEU A 201 -11.53 -8.69 3.56
C LEU A 201 -12.82 -7.88 3.67
N VAL A 202 -12.82 -6.93 4.60
CA VAL A 202 -13.92 -5.97 4.77
C VAL A 202 -14.09 -5.14 3.49
N THR A 203 -15.30 -5.11 2.92
CA THR A 203 -15.59 -4.45 1.63
C THR A 203 -15.80 -2.94 1.74
N LEU A 204 -15.83 -2.28 0.57
CA LEU A 204 -15.78 -0.83 0.39
C LEU A 204 -16.84 -0.25 -0.56
N ASP A 205 -18.03 -0.85 -0.63
CA ASP A 205 -19.19 -0.11 -1.14
C ASP A 205 -19.47 1.05 -0.17
N LYS A 206 -19.10 2.28 -0.55
CA LYS A 206 -19.08 3.40 0.40
C LYS A 206 -20.52 3.82 0.75
N PRO A 207 -20.97 3.62 2.00
CA PRO A 207 -22.15 4.32 2.46
C PRO A 207 -21.89 5.83 2.41
N THR A 208 -22.95 6.62 2.35
CA THR A 208 -22.86 8.09 2.36
C THR A 208 -23.51 8.67 3.59
N LEU A 209 -22.82 9.63 4.20
CA LEU A 209 -23.36 10.49 5.24
C LEU A 209 -23.00 11.93 4.88
N GLU A 210 -24.01 12.80 4.75
CA GLU A 210 -23.83 14.18 4.31
C GLU A 210 -22.87 14.94 5.23
N GLY A 211 -21.74 15.43 4.68
CA GLY A 211 -20.69 16.11 5.42
C GLY A 211 -19.69 15.20 6.14
N TYR A 212 -19.73 13.88 5.94
CA TYR A 212 -18.84 12.92 6.60
C TYR A 212 -18.24 11.87 5.64
N SER A 213 -16.98 11.53 5.86
CA SER A 213 -16.26 10.43 5.22
C SER A 213 -16.28 9.23 6.13
N LEU A 214 -16.47 8.06 5.54
CA LEU A 214 -16.30 6.80 6.25
C LEU A 214 -14.81 6.65 6.65
N VAL A 215 -14.56 6.49 7.95
CA VAL A 215 -13.21 6.21 8.50
C VAL A 215 -12.92 4.71 8.46
N GLY A 216 -13.95 3.90 8.68
CA GLY A 216 -13.85 2.45 8.78
C GLY A 216 -15.07 1.86 9.46
N TRP A 217 -14.91 0.66 9.98
CA TRP A 217 -15.98 -0.14 10.54
C TRP A 217 -15.67 -0.54 11.98
N SER A 218 -16.69 -0.60 12.84
CA SER A 218 -16.57 -1.07 14.23
C SER A 218 -17.54 -2.20 14.52
N LEU A 219 -17.17 -3.09 15.43
CA LEU A 219 -18.03 -4.10 16.05
C LEU A 219 -19.04 -3.47 17.02
N ASN A 220 -18.79 -2.24 17.48
CA ASN A 220 -19.64 -1.51 18.40
C ASN A 220 -20.26 -0.29 17.71
N LYS A 221 -21.59 -0.23 17.73
CA LYS A 221 -22.38 0.84 17.13
C LYS A 221 -22.02 2.25 17.64
N ASP A 222 -21.65 2.36 18.91
CA ASP A 222 -21.40 3.64 19.58
C ASP A 222 -19.91 4.01 19.63
N ALA A 223 -19.03 3.27 18.94
CA ALA A 223 -17.60 3.54 18.97
C ALA A 223 -17.23 4.81 18.18
N SER A 224 -16.36 5.63 18.77
CA SER A 224 -15.72 6.77 18.10
C SER A 224 -14.41 6.38 17.39
N THR A 225 -14.05 5.10 17.44
CA THR A 225 -12.84 4.52 16.84
C THR A 225 -13.23 3.27 16.05
N LEU A 226 -12.56 3.02 14.94
CA LEU A 226 -12.77 1.83 14.11
C LEU A 226 -12.09 0.59 14.71
N ASP A 227 -12.65 -0.59 14.47
CA ASP A 227 -12.03 -1.90 14.72
C ASP A 227 -11.41 -2.49 13.45
N TYR A 228 -11.97 -2.14 12.29
CA TYR A 228 -11.53 -2.58 10.97
C TYR A 228 -11.43 -1.39 10.03
N LYS A 229 -10.25 -1.20 9.44
CA LYS A 229 -10.08 -0.31 8.29
C LYS A 229 -10.55 -1.01 7.02
N GLU A 230 -10.57 -0.26 5.93
CA GLU A 230 -10.78 -0.88 4.63
C GLU A 230 -9.80 -2.03 4.42
N TYR A 231 -10.32 -3.13 3.86
CA TYR A 231 -9.50 -4.27 3.44
C TYR A 231 -8.70 -4.92 4.57
N GLU A 232 -9.06 -4.66 5.82
CA GLU A 232 -8.52 -5.38 6.95
C GLU A 232 -9.12 -6.80 7.01
N GLU A 233 -8.31 -7.76 7.45
CA GLU A 233 -8.73 -9.16 7.54
C GLU A 233 -9.80 -9.34 8.61
N PHE A 234 -10.98 -9.79 8.18
CA PHE A 234 -12.04 -10.24 9.06
C PHE A 234 -11.90 -11.74 9.32
N CYS A 235 -11.42 -12.09 10.52
CA CYS A 235 -11.14 -13.48 10.93
C CYS A 235 -12.22 -14.10 11.83
N ILE A 236 -13.28 -13.36 12.17
CA ILE A 236 -14.33 -13.84 13.08
C ILE A 236 -15.21 -14.87 12.33
N ASN A 237 -15.28 -16.09 12.84
CA ASN A 237 -16.09 -17.20 12.30
C ASN A 237 -17.48 -17.23 12.97
N LYS A 238 -18.26 -16.17 12.75
CA LYS A 238 -19.68 -16.07 13.13
C LYS A 238 -20.34 -14.90 12.39
N ASP A 239 -21.67 -14.94 12.26
CA ASP A 239 -22.45 -13.80 11.75
C ASP A 239 -22.14 -12.54 12.57
N THR A 240 -21.80 -11.46 11.88
CA THR A 240 -21.33 -10.22 12.50
C THR A 240 -21.85 -9.01 11.76
N THR A 241 -22.24 -7.98 12.52
CA THR A 241 -22.60 -6.66 11.99
C THR A 241 -21.46 -5.67 12.26
N LEU A 242 -21.04 -4.97 11.23
CA LEU A 242 -20.06 -3.90 11.25
C LEU A 242 -20.77 -2.55 11.07
N TYR A 243 -20.48 -1.60 11.95
CA TYR A 243 -21.08 -0.27 11.98
C TYR A 243 -20.10 0.77 11.45
N ALA A 244 -20.58 1.64 10.55
CA ALA A 244 -19.77 2.71 10.00
C ALA A 244 -19.30 3.69 11.10
N VAL A 245 -18.00 4.01 11.07
CA VAL A 245 -17.40 5.08 11.86
C VAL A 245 -17.14 6.26 10.92
N TRP A 246 -17.62 7.43 11.30
CA TRP A 246 -17.64 8.62 10.45
C TRP A 246 -16.70 9.71 10.98
N GLU A 247 -15.99 10.36 10.06
CA GLU A 247 -15.21 11.57 10.32
C GLU A 247 -15.74 12.66 9.41
N ARG A 248 -15.78 13.89 9.88
CA ARG A 248 -16.34 15.00 9.11
C ARG A 248 -15.39 15.34 7.95
N VAL A 249 -15.86 15.28 6.70
CA VAL A 249 -15.01 15.62 5.54
C VAL A 249 -14.72 17.10 5.53
N ILE A 250 -13.47 17.43 5.22
CA ILE A 250 -13.11 18.73 4.66
C ILE A 250 -12.84 18.53 3.16
N GLU A 251 -13.84 18.80 2.32
CA GLU A 251 -13.73 18.55 0.89
C GLU A 251 -12.88 19.63 0.21
N ASP A 252 -11.93 19.22 -0.62
CA ASP A 252 -11.10 20.08 -1.51
C ASP A 252 -11.95 20.88 -2.52
N GLU A 253 -13.22 20.49 -2.70
CA GLU A 253 -14.21 21.12 -3.59
C GLU A 253 -15.23 21.98 -2.85
N THR A 254 -15.18 22.07 -1.51
CA THR A 254 -16.14 22.92 -0.77
C THR A 254 -16.00 24.35 -1.32
N PRO A 255 -17.05 24.93 -1.95
CA PRO A 255 -16.95 26.28 -2.45
C PRO A 255 -16.96 27.24 -1.24
N PRO A 256 -16.22 28.36 -1.32
CA PRO A 256 -16.28 29.35 -0.27
C PRO A 256 -17.69 29.93 -0.17
N SER A 257 -18.16 30.15 1.05
CA SER A 257 -19.43 30.83 1.34
C SER A 257 -19.43 32.27 0.80
N ALA A 258 -18.25 32.90 0.75
CA ALA A 258 -18.00 34.15 0.04
C ALA A 258 -16.51 34.25 -0.32
N SER A 259 -16.17 34.95 -1.40
CA SER A 259 -14.78 35.18 -1.82
C SER A 259 -14.57 36.63 -2.26
N LEU A 260 -13.39 37.18 -1.98
CA LEU A 260 -13.00 38.54 -2.36
C LEU A 260 -11.51 38.60 -2.69
N SER A 261 -11.16 39.12 -3.86
CA SER A 261 -9.77 39.36 -4.25
C SER A 261 -9.40 40.84 -4.16
N SER A 262 -8.22 41.13 -3.62
CA SER A 262 -7.68 42.48 -3.46
C SER A 262 -6.15 42.44 -3.49
N ASN A 263 -5.50 43.40 -4.19
CA ASN A 263 -4.04 43.54 -4.23
C ASN A 263 -3.22 42.27 -4.55
N GLY A 264 -3.77 41.32 -5.33
CA GLY A 264 -3.09 40.07 -5.67
C GLY A 264 -3.25 38.94 -4.65
N HIS A 265 -4.13 39.12 -3.66
CA HIS A 265 -4.56 38.11 -2.70
C HIS A 265 -6.03 37.78 -2.91
N THR A 266 -6.42 36.54 -2.65
CA THR A 266 -7.81 36.09 -2.62
C THR A 266 -8.15 35.59 -1.23
N TYR A 267 -9.25 36.09 -0.67
CA TYR A 267 -9.76 35.72 0.65
C TYR A 267 -11.07 34.98 0.50
N GLU A 268 -11.13 33.78 1.08
CA GLU A 268 -12.27 32.87 1.00
C GLU A 268 -12.83 32.60 2.39
N LEU A 269 -14.12 32.90 2.58
CA LEU A 269 -14.86 32.62 3.80
C LEU A 269 -15.49 31.24 3.74
N TYR A 270 -15.27 30.44 4.78
CA TYR A 270 -15.94 29.16 4.99
C TYR A 270 -16.76 29.24 6.28
N THR A 271 -18.05 28.89 6.21
CA THR A 271 -18.98 28.96 7.35
C THR A 271 -19.35 27.56 7.86
N GLY A 272 -19.55 27.42 9.17
CA GLY A 272 -19.78 26.16 9.88
C GLY A 272 -19.04 26.11 11.22
N SER A 273 -19.25 25.08 12.03
CA SER A 273 -18.51 24.94 13.31
C SER A 273 -17.17 24.24 13.09
N PHE A 274 -16.04 24.92 13.37
CA PHE A 274 -14.69 24.42 13.10
C PHE A 274 -13.72 24.72 14.24
N THR A 275 -12.80 23.80 14.54
CA THR A 275 -11.64 24.10 15.41
C THR A 275 -10.56 24.84 14.63
N TRP A 276 -9.68 25.54 15.32
CA TRP A 276 -8.57 26.24 14.65
C TRP A 276 -7.62 25.27 13.92
N THR A 277 -7.32 24.11 14.53
CA THR A 277 -6.44 23.09 13.93
C THR A 277 -7.00 22.60 12.60
N PHE A 278 -8.28 22.26 12.58
CA PHE A 278 -8.98 21.87 11.36
C PHE A 278 -8.94 22.97 10.29
N ALA A 279 -9.21 24.22 10.69
CA ALA A 279 -9.22 25.35 9.77
C ALA A 279 -7.82 25.61 9.17
N ASN A 280 -6.76 25.41 9.95
CA ASN A 280 -5.37 25.53 9.50
C ASN A 280 -4.98 24.41 8.54
N GLU A 281 -5.24 23.15 8.89
CA GLU A 281 -4.98 21.99 8.03
C GLU A 281 -5.76 22.07 6.71
N PHE A 282 -7.00 22.55 6.76
CA PHE A 282 -7.80 22.79 5.56
C PHE A 282 -7.21 23.87 4.66
N ALA A 283 -6.79 25.00 5.24
CA ALA A 283 -6.17 26.08 4.48
C ALA A 283 -4.89 25.60 3.78
N GLU A 284 -4.03 24.86 4.48
CA GLU A 284 -2.81 24.26 3.93
C GLU A 284 -3.12 23.26 2.80
N LYS A 285 -4.12 22.39 2.99
CA LYS A 285 -4.54 21.40 1.99
C LYS A 285 -5.09 22.04 0.71
N LYS A 286 -5.73 23.22 0.83
CA LYS A 286 -6.21 24.02 -0.30
C LYS A 286 -5.08 24.77 -1.03
N GLY A 287 -3.83 24.70 -0.57
CA GLY A 287 -2.72 25.49 -1.13
C GLY A 287 -2.72 26.96 -0.69
N GLY A 288 -3.53 27.30 0.32
CA GLY A 288 -3.57 28.61 0.96
C GLY A 288 -3.04 28.55 2.39
N TYR A 289 -3.38 29.56 3.18
CA TYR A 289 -3.12 29.60 4.62
C TYR A 289 -4.24 30.36 5.32
N LEU A 290 -4.44 30.16 6.63
CA LEU A 290 -5.40 30.97 7.37
C LEU A 290 -4.99 32.43 7.31
N ALA A 291 -5.96 33.30 7.00
CA ALA A 291 -5.68 34.68 6.62
C ALA A 291 -4.81 35.42 7.64
N THR A 292 -3.85 36.15 7.09
CA THR A 292 -2.88 36.99 7.79
C THR A 292 -3.19 38.45 7.49
N ILE A 293 -2.91 39.34 8.45
CA ILE A 293 -3.32 40.76 8.33
C ILE A 293 -2.18 41.65 8.83
N GLU A 294 -1.49 42.30 7.91
CA GLU A 294 -0.39 43.22 8.21
C GLU A 294 -0.75 44.69 7.95
N THR A 295 -1.78 44.93 7.16
CA THR A 295 -2.19 46.26 6.69
C THR A 295 -3.65 46.57 6.97
N GLN A 296 -3.97 47.87 6.99
CA GLN A 296 -5.36 48.31 7.14
C GLN A 296 -6.24 47.88 5.96
N ALA A 297 -5.67 47.74 4.77
CA ALA A 297 -6.40 47.32 3.57
C ALA A 297 -6.84 45.85 3.66
N GLU A 298 -5.96 44.95 4.09
CA GLU A 298 -6.28 43.54 4.32
C GLU A 298 -7.31 43.39 5.44
N TYR A 299 -7.15 44.15 6.52
CA TYR A 299 -8.11 44.16 7.62
C TYR A 299 -9.51 44.56 7.15
N ASP A 300 -9.61 45.60 6.31
CA ASP A 300 -10.91 46.05 5.78
C ASP A 300 -11.54 45.00 4.87
N VAL A 301 -10.74 44.30 4.05
CA VAL A 301 -11.19 43.19 3.19
C VAL A 301 -11.74 42.03 4.02
N VAL A 302 -10.95 41.53 4.98
CA VAL A 302 -11.33 40.41 5.85
C VAL A 302 -12.55 40.77 6.71
N LYS A 303 -12.58 41.98 7.29
CA LYS A 303 -13.71 42.45 8.09
C LYS A 303 -15.00 42.52 7.27
N ASN A 304 -14.92 43.06 6.05
CA ASN A 304 -16.10 43.16 5.18
C ASN A 304 -16.61 41.77 4.81
N LEU A 305 -15.70 40.82 4.55
CA LEU A 305 -16.05 39.44 4.22
C LEU A 305 -16.74 38.73 5.40
N ILE A 306 -16.21 38.85 6.62
CA ILE A 306 -16.80 38.26 7.83
C ILE A 306 -18.17 38.90 8.15
N SER A 307 -18.35 40.20 7.88
CA SER A 307 -19.63 40.86 8.12
C SER A 307 -20.79 40.33 7.27
N THR A 308 -20.52 39.48 6.26
CA THR A 308 -21.54 38.89 5.38
C THR A 308 -22.35 37.76 6.03
N PHE A 309 -21.90 37.20 7.16
CA PHE A 309 -22.60 36.13 7.88
C PHE A 309 -22.62 36.39 9.39
N SER A 310 -23.43 35.63 10.14
CA SER A 310 -23.55 35.74 11.60
C SER A 310 -22.61 34.74 12.27
N GLY A 311 -21.46 35.21 12.74
CA GLY A 311 -20.52 34.38 13.48
C GLY A 311 -19.11 34.95 13.55
N ASP A 312 -18.26 34.26 14.29
CA ASP A 312 -16.84 34.61 14.42
C ASP A 312 -16.00 33.75 13.46
N CYS A 313 -14.84 34.26 13.04
CA CYS A 313 -13.94 33.56 12.12
C CYS A 313 -12.55 33.34 12.69
N TRP A 314 -12.01 32.13 12.52
CA TRP A 314 -10.58 31.90 12.72
C TRP A 314 -9.73 32.67 11.70
N LEU A 315 -8.59 33.17 12.17
CA LEU A 315 -7.52 33.76 11.39
C LEU A 315 -6.20 33.03 11.69
N GLY A 316 -5.14 33.35 10.92
CA GLY A 316 -3.84 32.71 11.01
C GLY A 316 -2.98 33.09 12.22
N GLY A 317 -3.50 33.87 13.17
CA GLY A 317 -2.74 34.30 14.34
C GLY A 317 -2.65 33.19 15.38
N LYS A 318 -1.44 32.93 15.90
CA LYS A 318 -1.21 32.00 17.02
C LYS A 318 -0.23 32.59 18.04
N PHE A 319 -0.52 32.39 19.32
CA PHE A 319 0.35 32.74 20.43
C PHE A 319 1.08 31.50 20.92
N GLU A 320 2.40 31.48 20.79
CA GLU A 320 3.27 30.37 21.18
C GLU A 320 4.57 30.94 21.74
N SER A 321 5.15 30.29 22.76
CA SER A 321 6.42 30.71 23.37
C SER A 321 6.46 32.19 23.82
N GLY A 322 5.31 32.73 24.22
CA GLY A 322 5.19 34.08 24.77
C GLY A 322 4.98 35.19 23.74
N ASN A 323 4.85 34.90 22.44
CA ASN A 323 4.61 35.90 21.40
C ASN A 323 3.52 35.47 20.41
N TRP A 324 2.82 36.44 19.84
CA TRP A 324 1.94 36.23 18.69
C TRP A 324 2.76 36.12 17.40
N GLN A 325 2.34 35.23 16.50
CA GLN A 325 2.95 35.02 15.18
C GLN A 325 1.87 34.61 14.16
N TRP A 326 2.08 34.96 12.90
CA TRP A 326 1.26 34.45 11.79
C TRP A 326 1.68 33.03 11.39
N VAL A 327 0.75 32.24 10.87
CA VAL A 327 1.02 30.88 10.34
C VAL A 327 2.03 30.87 9.19
N THR A 328 2.16 31.97 8.47
CA THR A 328 3.15 32.18 7.39
C THR A 328 4.56 32.48 7.91
N GLY A 329 4.71 32.76 9.21
CA GLY A 329 5.99 33.17 9.82
C GLY A 329 6.30 34.67 9.73
N GLU A 330 5.39 35.47 9.19
CA GLU A 330 5.50 36.93 9.14
C GLU A 330 5.35 37.59 10.52
N ALA A 331 5.79 38.84 10.62
CA ALA A 331 5.87 39.55 11.90
C ALA A 331 4.48 39.99 12.38
N PHE A 332 4.04 39.49 13.54
CA PHE A 332 2.82 39.97 14.18
C PHE A 332 3.05 41.35 14.81
N ARG A 333 2.56 42.40 14.15
CA ARG A 333 2.81 43.79 14.53
C ARG A 333 1.89 44.28 15.66
N ASP A 334 2.44 44.34 16.87
CA ASP A 334 1.73 44.83 18.07
C ASP A 334 1.13 46.23 17.90
N ASP A 335 1.84 47.14 17.22
CA ASP A 335 1.39 48.51 16.99
C ASP A 335 0.12 48.56 16.13
N PHE A 336 0.02 47.68 15.14
CA PHE A 336 -1.18 47.51 14.33
C PHE A 336 -2.30 46.78 15.11
N ALA A 337 -1.95 45.64 15.72
CA ALA A 337 -2.90 44.75 16.42
C ALA A 337 -3.56 45.40 17.64
N SER A 338 -2.86 46.30 18.35
CA SER A 338 -3.35 46.96 19.58
C SER A 338 -4.71 47.65 19.44
N SER A 339 -5.05 48.13 18.24
CA SER A 339 -6.33 48.79 17.94
C SER A 339 -7.46 47.83 17.54
N LYS A 340 -7.13 46.56 17.26
CA LYS A 340 -8.05 45.55 16.72
C LYS A 340 -8.63 44.63 17.79
N TRP A 341 -7.88 44.37 18.86
CA TRP A 341 -8.36 43.59 20.00
C TRP A 341 -9.67 44.11 20.59
N ALA A 342 -10.53 43.19 21.03
CA ALA A 342 -11.68 43.50 21.85
C ALA A 342 -11.24 44.03 23.23
N LYS A 343 -12.14 44.71 23.93
CA LYS A 343 -11.83 45.26 25.25
C LYS A 343 -11.54 44.11 26.23
N GLY A 344 -10.30 44.04 26.72
CA GLY A 344 -9.85 43.00 27.65
C GLY A 344 -8.98 41.92 27.00
N GLU A 345 -8.82 41.97 25.68
CA GLU A 345 -8.00 41.02 24.90
C GLU A 345 -6.62 41.61 24.54
N PRO A 346 -5.62 40.76 24.21
CA PRO A 346 -5.66 39.29 24.27
C PRO A 346 -5.53 38.74 25.69
N PHE A 347 -6.40 37.83 26.09
CA PHE A 347 -6.39 37.15 27.38
C PHE A 347 -5.10 36.33 27.62
N ALA A 348 -4.52 35.76 26.57
CA ALA A 348 -3.24 35.03 26.61
C ALA A 348 -2.09 35.88 27.19
N VAL A 349 -2.17 37.21 27.11
CA VAL A 349 -1.18 38.13 27.69
C VAL A 349 -1.46 38.45 29.16
N TYR A 350 -2.72 38.33 29.62
CA TYR A 350 -3.14 38.69 30.99
C TYR A 350 -3.41 37.48 31.91
N GLY A 351 -3.55 36.26 31.36
CA GLY A 351 -4.10 35.09 32.05
C GLY A 351 -3.16 33.91 32.37
N LYS A 352 -1.87 33.96 31.99
CA LYS A 352 -0.90 32.83 32.15
C LYS A 352 -1.25 31.54 31.37
N THR A 353 -1.62 31.66 30.08
CA THR A 353 -1.63 30.50 29.17
C THR A 353 -0.52 30.66 28.13
N GLU A 354 0.24 29.61 27.86
CA GLU A 354 1.32 29.64 26.86
C GLU A 354 0.82 29.48 25.41
N ARG A 355 -0.50 29.48 25.20
CA ARG A 355 -1.16 29.14 23.93
C ARG A 355 -2.43 29.96 23.71
N GLY A 356 -2.61 30.47 22.49
CA GLY A 356 -3.80 31.19 22.04
C GLY A 356 -3.93 31.15 20.52
N LYS A 357 -5.17 31.15 20.00
CA LYS A 357 -5.49 31.17 18.56
C LYS A 357 -6.40 32.36 18.26
N LEU A 358 -6.11 33.11 17.21
CA LEU A 358 -6.77 34.36 16.86
C LEU A 358 -8.09 34.09 16.14
N ALA A 359 -9.16 34.70 16.63
CA ALA A 359 -10.41 34.84 15.90
C ALA A 359 -10.80 36.32 15.75
N GLN A 360 -11.54 36.64 14.69
CA GLN A 360 -12.17 37.94 14.50
C GLN A 360 -13.69 37.79 14.63
N THR A 361 -14.27 38.64 15.47
CA THR A 361 -15.72 38.74 15.66
C THR A 361 -16.40 39.43 14.48
N GLN A 362 -17.71 39.24 14.36
CA GLN A 362 -18.51 39.86 13.29
C GLN A 362 -18.40 41.41 13.24
N ASP A 363 -18.18 42.08 14.38
CA ASP A 363 -17.98 43.55 14.44
C ASP A 363 -16.53 43.99 14.13
N GLY A 364 -15.65 43.03 13.83
CA GLY A 364 -14.26 43.22 13.43
C GLY A 364 -13.26 43.22 14.58
N LYS A 365 -13.66 42.85 15.80
CA LYS A 365 -12.75 42.81 16.95
C LYS A 365 -12.00 41.49 17.02
N TRP A 366 -10.73 41.55 17.40
CA TRP A 366 -9.90 40.37 17.61
C TRP A 366 -10.10 39.84 19.03
N ILE A 367 -10.24 38.53 19.14
CA ILE A 367 -10.34 37.78 20.38
C ILE A 367 -9.38 36.59 20.32
N ASP A 368 -8.89 36.12 21.46
CA ASP A 368 -8.03 34.94 21.52
C ASP A 368 -8.70 33.78 22.27
N LEU A 369 -8.67 32.62 21.63
CA LEU A 369 -9.27 31.40 22.11
C LEU A 369 -8.15 30.38 22.41
N HIS A 370 -8.14 29.84 23.63
CA HIS A 370 -6.96 29.18 24.21
C HIS A 370 -7.08 27.66 24.39
N TYR A 371 -8.23 27.06 24.10
CA TYR A 371 -8.41 25.60 24.09
C TYR A 371 -8.54 25.07 22.67
N SER A 372 -7.84 23.97 22.37
CA SER A 372 -7.89 23.30 21.06
C SER A 372 -9.27 22.74 20.71
N SER A 373 -10.15 22.56 21.71
CA SER A 373 -11.53 22.12 21.53
C SER A 373 -12.51 23.25 21.20
N PHE A 374 -12.08 24.51 21.24
CA PHE A 374 -12.95 25.62 20.87
C PHE A 374 -13.20 25.64 19.37
N SER A 375 -14.42 26.04 19.02
CA SER A 375 -14.87 26.20 17.64
C SER A 375 -15.43 27.59 17.42
N THR A 376 -15.23 28.13 16.22
CA THR A 376 -15.94 29.32 15.70
C THR A 376 -16.89 28.89 14.58
N GLU A 377 -17.75 29.82 14.14
CA GLU A 377 -18.76 29.64 13.09
C GLU A 377 -18.22 29.84 11.67
N GLY A 378 -16.93 30.14 11.53
CA GLY A 378 -16.24 30.17 10.24
C GLY A 378 -14.73 30.34 10.35
N PHE A 379 -14.08 30.44 9.19
CA PHE A 379 -12.66 30.81 9.06
C PHE A 379 -12.39 31.42 7.69
N ILE A 380 -11.29 32.17 7.56
CA ILE A 380 -10.86 32.77 6.29
C ILE A 380 -9.58 32.09 5.79
N VAL A 381 -9.62 31.59 4.56
CA VAL A 381 -8.43 31.14 3.82
C VAL A 381 -7.95 32.26 2.93
N GLU A 382 -6.64 32.48 2.92
CA GLU A 382 -5.96 33.43 2.06
C GLU A 382 -5.08 32.68 1.04
N TYR A 383 -5.14 33.13 -0.21
CA TYR A 383 -4.28 32.70 -1.30
C TYR A 383 -3.53 33.91 -1.83
N GLY A 384 -2.20 33.86 -1.83
CA GLY A 384 -1.38 34.84 -2.55
C GLY A 384 -1.21 34.45 -4.02
N ASN A 385 -0.81 35.39 -4.87
CA ASN A 385 -0.34 35.06 -6.23
C ASN A 385 0.87 34.12 -6.18
N LYS A 386 0.65 32.82 -6.34
CA LYS A 386 1.55 31.93 -7.07
C LYS A 386 0.79 31.45 -8.30
N THR A 387 0.93 32.17 -9.40
CA THR A 387 0.64 31.59 -10.71
C THR A 387 1.64 30.47 -10.94
N HIS A 388 1.17 29.23 -11.07
CA HIS A 388 2.02 28.11 -11.50
C HIS A 388 2.36 28.32 -12.98
N GLU A 389 3.52 28.90 -13.24
CA GLU A 389 4.01 29.11 -14.60
C GLU A 389 4.60 27.79 -15.11
N THR A 390 3.95 27.14 -16.08
CA THR A 390 4.51 25.98 -16.77
C THR A 390 5.28 26.44 -18.00
N PHE A 391 6.46 25.87 -18.25
CA PHE A 391 7.33 26.30 -19.34
C PHE A 391 7.56 25.18 -20.37
N PRO A 392 7.18 25.37 -21.65
CA PRO A 392 7.39 24.36 -22.67
C PRO A 392 8.89 24.15 -22.96
N MET A 393 9.29 22.88 -23.06
CA MET A 393 10.64 22.46 -23.45
C MET A 393 10.69 22.05 -24.91
N TYR A 394 11.80 22.39 -25.57
CA TYR A 394 12.02 22.07 -26.97
C TYR A 394 13.42 21.52 -27.21
N GLU A 395 13.50 20.42 -27.97
CA GLU A 395 14.76 19.93 -28.53
C GLU A 395 15.06 20.68 -29.84
N ILE A 396 16.29 21.18 -29.98
CA ILE A 396 16.73 21.92 -31.15
C ILE A 396 17.02 20.98 -32.32
N THR A 397 16.40 21.21 -33.47
CA THR A 397 16.55 20.43 -34.72
C THR A 397 17.14 21.24 -35.86
N VAL A 398 18.33 21.81 -35.66
CA VAL A 398 19.02 22.68 -36.63
C VAL A 398 20.24 22.00 -37.25
N SER A 399 20.53 22.27 -38.52
CA SER A 399 21.70 21.71 -39.21
C SER A 399 23.06 22.27 -38.76
N SER A 400 23.07 23.31 -37.93
CA SER A 400 24.30 23.94 -37.43
C SER A 400 24.16 24.34 -35.96
N SER A 401 23.60 25.51 -35.67
CA SER A 401 23.32 25.96 -34.30
C SER A 401 22.26 27.07 -34.28
N LEU A 402 21.41 27.06 -33.26
CA LEU A 402 20.53 28.17 -32.90
C LEU A 402 21.30 29.15 -32.01
N ARG A 403 21.03 30.46 -32.14
CA ARG A 403 21.71 31.49 -31.35
C ARG A 403 20.82 31.96 -30.21
N LEU A 404 21.37 31.93 -29.00
CA LEU A 404 20.83 32.55 -27.80
C LEU A 404 21.34 33.99 -27.74
N ARG A 405 20.46 34.97 -27.54
CA ARG A 405 20.74 36.41 -27.71
C ARG A 405 20.27 37.25 -26.55
N GLU A 406 20.78 38.48 -26.44
CA GLU A 406 20.37 39.44 -25.40
C GLU A 406 18.95 40.00 -25.59
N GLY A 407 18.40 39.95 -26.81
CA GLY A 407 17.07 40.50 -27.11
C GLY A 407 16.36 39.77 -28.26
N PRO A 408 15.04 40.01 -28.42
CA PRO A 408 14.20 39.35 -29.41
C PRO A 408 14.43 39.95 -30.81
N GLY A 409 15.55 39.56 -31.43
CA GLY A 409 15.93 40.06 -32.75
C GLY A 409 17.31 39.58 -33.20
N THR A 410 17.50 39.47 -34.52
CA THR A 410 18.81 39.09 -35.09
C THR A 410 19.87 40.19 -34.95
N SER A 411 19.46 41.41 -34.61
CA SER A 411 20.31 42.58 -34.35
C SER A 411 20.95 42.60 -32.97
N TYR A 412 20.46 41.79 -32.02
CA TYR A 412 21.02 41.72 -30.66
C TYR A 412 22.24 40.80 -30.62
N ASP A 413 23.15 41.09 -29.69
CA ASP A 413 24.38 40.32 -29.50
C ASP A 413 24.09 38.86 -29.12
N THR A 414 24.99 37.98 -29.56
CA THR A 414 24.87 36.53 -29.32
C THR A 414 25.56 36.18 -28.00
N LEU A 415 24.80 35.59 -27.09
CA LEU A 415 25.26 35.12 -25.78
C LEU A 415 25.87 33.71 -25.86
N SER A 416 25.24 32.81 -26.62
CA SER A 416 25.71 31.43 -26.80
C SER A 416 25.11 30.82 -28.07
N ASN A 417 25.68 29.71 -28.51
CA ASN A 417 25.05 28.80 -29.44
C ASN A 417 24.34 27.68 -28.68
N ILE A 418 23.29 27.14 -29.29
CA ILE A 418 22.55 25.95 -28.90
C ILE A 418 22.60 24.99 -30.08
N TYR A 419 23.01 23.75 -29.86
CA TYR A 419 23.30 22.76 -30.89
C TYR A 419 22.15 21.77 -31.09
N ASN A 420 22.18 21.05 -32.22
CA ASN A 420 21.19 20.02 -32.53
C ASN A 420 21.12 18.95 -31.42
N GLY A 421 19.92 18.64 -30.94
CA GLY A 421 19.67 17.72 -29.84
C GLY A 421 19.72 18.34 -28.44
N GLU A 422 20.10 19.62 -28.30
CA GLU A 422 20.05 20.30 -27.00
C GLU A 422 18.62 20.76 -26.68
N ILE A 423 18.28 20.78 -25.38
CA ILE A 423 16.97 21.20 -24.89
C ILE A 423 17.00 22.64 -24.40
N ILE A 424 15.96 23.40 -24.73
CA ILE A 424 15.67 24.73 -24.19
C ILE A 424 14.28 24.78 -23.56
N THR A 425 14.19 25.36 -22.36
CA THR A 425 12.93 25.69 -21.69
C THR A 425 12.55 27.13 -22.03
N ILE A 426 11.34 27.35 -22.54
CA ILE A 426 10.84 28.68 -22.94
C ILE A 426 9.94 29.25 -21.85
N LEU A 427 10.36 30.39 -21.31
CA LEU A 427 9.71 31.11 -20.24
C LEU A 427 8.64 32.10 -20.73
N ASP A 428 8.92 32.76 -21.86
CA ASP A 428 8.03 33.77 -22.44
C ASP A 428 8.24 33.83 -23.96
N THR A 429 7.24 34.35 -24.70
CA THR A 429 7.31 34.50 -26.15
C THR A 429 6.85 35.88 -26.60
N VAL A 430 7.56 36.45 -27.58
CA VAL A 430 7.17 37.70 -28.23
C VAL A 430 7.10 37.54 -29.75
N PRO A 431 6.04 38.06 -30.41
CA PRO A 431 5.95 38.02 -31.87
C PRO A 431 7.06 38.85 -32.52
N GLY A 432 7.67 38.33 -33.58
CA GLY A 432 8.69 39.06 -34.34
C GLY A 432 8.39 39.15 -35.84
N LYS A 433 9.11 40.03 -36.55
CA LYS A 433 8.87 40.31 -37.98
C LYS A 433 9.17 39.15 -38.94
N SER A 434 10.04 38.21 -38.53
CA SER A 434 10.46 37.08 -39.36
C SER A 434 10.44 35.74 -38.63
N TYR A 435 10.47 35.78 -37.30
CA TYR A 435 10.40 34.66 -36.37
C TYR A 435 9.73 35.18 -35.10
N ASP A 436 9.00 34.33 -34.40
CA ASP A 436 8.68 34.60 -33.00
C ASP A 436 9.94 34.40 -32.16
N TRP A 437 10.01 35.02 -30.99
CA TRP A 437 11.18 34.96 -30.13
C TRP A 437 10.79 34.38 -28.78
N GLY A 438 11.50 33.34 -28.37
CA GLY A 438 11.33 32.72 -27.05
C GLY A 438 12.42 33.18 -26.12
N TRP A 439 12.05 33.71 -24.96
CA TRP A 439 12.96 33.92 -23.84
C TRP A 439 13.04 32.62 -23.05
N GLY A 440 14.23 32.10 -22.81
CA GLY A 440 14.36 30.79 -22.20
C GLY A 440 15.76 30.49 -21.69
N TYR A 441 15.93 29.29 -21.16
CA TYR A 441 17.21 28.80 -20.68
C TYR A 441 17.52 27.39 -21.18
N THR A 442 18.79 27.12 -21.46
CA THR A 442 19.25 25.77 -21.83
C THR A 442 19.44 24.89 -20.59
N ALA A 443 19.52 23.57 -20.77
CA ALA A 443 19.84 22.63 -19.67
C ALA A 443 21.15 22.98 -18.91
N GLY A 444 22.08 23.68 -19.56
CA GLY A 444 23.31 24.20 -18.93
C GLY A 444 23.16 25.53 -18.18
N GLY A 445 21.93 26.02 -17.98
CA GLY A 445 21.62 27.23 -17.22
C GLY A 445 21.88 28.57 -17.93
N LYS A 446 22.12 28.55 -19.25
CA LYS A 446 22.33 29.79 -20.02
C LYS A 446 21.00 30.37 -20.46
N ILE A 447 20.77 31.64 -20.14
CA ILE A 447 19.50 32.35 -20.36
C ILE A 447 19.62 33.32 -21.53
N GLY A 448 18.60 33.42 -22.38
CA GLY A 448 18.53 34.41 -23.45
C GLY A 448 17.35 34.21 -24.41
N TRP A 449 17.31 35.04 -25.45
CA TRP A 449 16.32 34.97 -26.53
C TRP A 449 16.78 34.08 -27.68
N CYS A 450 15.94 33.15 -28.13
CA CYS A 450 16.17 32.36 -29.32
C CYS A 450 15.06 32.53 -30.35
N ALA A 451 15.39 32.36 -31.64
CA ALA A 451 14.39 32.42 -32.70
C ALA A 451 13.53 31.14 -32.68
N MET A 452 12.21 31.31 -32.63
CA MET A 452 11.21 30.26 -32.71
C MET A 452 10.61 30.26 -34.13
N LYS A 453 10.83 29.18 -34.88
CA LYS A 453 10.15 28.96 -36.16
C LYS A 453 9.58 27.54 -36.15
N MET A 454 8.41 27.40 -35.56
CA MET A 454 7.67 26.14 -35.59
C MET A 454 7.29 25.81 -37.05
N PRO A 455 7.53 24.58 -37.57
CA PRO A 455 8.15 23.41 -36.93
C PRO A 455 9.60 23.10 -37.40
N ASP A 456 10.29 24.02 -38.09
CA ASP A 456 11.54 23.68 -38.81
C ASP A 456 12.80 23.58 -37.93
N TYR A 457 12.78 24.09 -36.68
CA TYR A 457 14.00 24.21 -35.84
C TYR A 457 13.88 23.64 -34.42
N MET A 458 12.68 23.31 -33.96
CA MET A 458 12.42 22.95 -32.55
C MET A 458 11.29 21.92 -32.50
N ILE A 459 11.50 20.80 -31.81
CA ILE A 459 10.47 19.80 -31.50
C ILE A 459 10.10 19.95 -30.03
N SER A 460 8.80 20.06 -29.71
CA SER A 460 8.35 20.05 -28.31
C SER A 460 8.70 18.70 -27.68
N VAL A 461 9.45 18.71 -26.58
CA VAL A 461 9.90 17.50 -25.87
C VAL A 461 9.33 17.40 -24.46
N GLY A 462 8.37 18.24 -24.10
CA GLY A 462 7.69 18.15 -22.82
C GLY A 462 7.60 19.45 -22.03
N GLY A 463 7.36 19.32 -20.72
CA GLY A 463 7.38 20.40 -19.75
C GLY A 463 7.86 19.93 -18.38
N ILE A 464 8.22 20.88 -17.52
CA ILE A 464 8.49 20.64 -16.10
C ILE A 464 7.38 21.36 -15.33
N ASP A 465 6.75 20.64 -14.42
CA ASP A 465 5.84 21.23 -13.45
C ASP A 465 6.64 21.77 -12.26
N GLU A 466 6.57 23.07 -11.99
CA GLU A 466 7.42 23.70 -10.95
C GLU A 466 7.05 23.30 -9.52
N GLU A 467 5.80 22.88 -9.29
CA GLU A 467 5.32 22.48 -7.97
C GLU A 467 5.80 21.07 -7.61
N THR A 468 5.59 20.14 -8.53
CA THR A 468 5.92 18.72 -8.31
C THR A 468 7.30 18.35 -8.83
N ALA A 469 7.97 19.23 -9.58
CA ALA A 469 9.21 18.94 -10.31
C ALA A 469 9.10 17.72 -11.26
N LEU A 470 7.88 17.37 -11.68
CA LEU A 470 7.62 16.30 -12.64
C LEU A 470 8.00 16.75 -14.04
N VAL A 471 8.73 15.89 -14.73
CA VAL A 471 9.08 16.04 -16.14
C VAL A 471 8.13 15.18 -16.95
N TYR A 472 7.40 15.78 -17.91
CA TYR A 472 6.37 15.08 -18.67
C TYR A 472 6.43 15.36 -20.17
N ILE A 473 5.95 14.42 -20.97
CA ILE A 473 5.76 14.54 -22.43
C ILE A 473 4.26 14.51 -22.74
N PRO A 474 3.72 15.49 -23.50
CA PRO A 474 2.33 15.47 -23.95
C PRO A 474 2.10 14.52 -25.14
N TYR A 475 0.92 13.88 -25.16
CA TYR A 475 0.35 13.04 -26.22
C TYR A 475 -1.08 13.52 -26.56
N GLU A 476 -1.69 12.95 -27.60
CA GLU A 476 -3.05 13.32 -28.04
C GLU A 476 -4.12 13.03 -26.97
N GLU A 477 -3.94 11.97 -26.17
CA GLU A 477 -4.92 11.50 -25.18
C GLU A 477 -4.54 11.84 -23.72
N GLY A 478 -3.38 12.45 -23.48
CA GLY A 478 -2.87 12.74 -22.14
C GLY A 478 -1.38 13.09 -22.12
N CYS A 479 -0.70 12.91 -21.00
CA CYS A 479 0.74 13.09 -20.88
C CYS A 479 1.39 11.92 -20.11
N ALA A 480 2.65 11.63 -20.43
CA ALA A 480 3.44 10.64 -19.71
C ALA A 480 4.54 11.30 -18.89
N ILE A 481 4.75 10.82 -17.67
CA ILE A 481 5.86 11.25 -16.82
C ILE A 481 7.11 10.49 -17.23
N ILE A 482 8.18 11.23 -17.49
CA ILE A 482 9.47 10.70 -17.95
C ILE A 482 10.60 10.98 -16.97
N GLY A 483 10.35 11.70 -15.88
CA GLY A 483 11.39 12.12 -14.96
C GLY A 483 10.84 12.85 -13.74
N TYR A 484 11.68 12.95 -12.72
CA TYR A 484 11.45 13.75 -11.53
C TYR A 484 12.74 14.47 -11.11
N GLN A 485 12.65 15.78 -10.92
CA GLN A 485 13.78 16.65 -10.56
C GLN A 485 13.70 17.21 -9.14
N GLY A 486 12.70 16.82 -8.36
CA GLY A 486 12.51 17.29 -7.00
C GLY A 486 13.35 16.52 -5.98
N ASN A 487 13.08 16.81 -4.70
CA ASN A 487 13.74 16.19 -3.54
C ASN A 487 12.75 15.85 -2.41
N GLU A 488 11.45 15.88 -2.70
CA GLU A 488 10.40 15.62 -1.73
C GLU A 488 10.39 14.16 -1.31
N LYS A 489 10.06 13.87 -0.05
CA LYS A 489 9.95 12.48 0.41
C LYS A 489 8.65 11.81 -0.03
N LEU A 490 7.56 12.57 -0.09
CA LEU A 490 6.26 12.12 -0.57
C LEU A 490 5.89 12.94 -1.80
N LEU A 491 5.67 12.28 -2.92
CA LEU A 491 5.16 12.87 -4.13
C LEU A 491 3.75 12.37 -4.42
N ILE A 492 2.82 13.30 -4.59
CA ILE A 492 1.50 13.02 -5.12
C ILE A 492 1.49 13.47 -6.57
N VAL A 493 1.41 12.51 -7.48
CA VAL A 493 1.33 12.79 -8.91
C VAL A 493 -0.06 13.39 -9.20
N PRO A 494 -0.15 14.57 -9.83
CA PRO A 494 -1.43 15.23 -10.09
C PRO A 494 -2.22 14.49 -11.17
N LYS A 495 -3.56 14.57 -11.12
CA LYS A 495 -4.43 13.97 -12.14
C LYS A 495 -4.19 14.50 -13.55
N THR A 496 -3.74 15.75 -13.66
CA THR A 496 -3.45 16.41 -14.93
C THR A 496 -2.18 17.25 -14.86
N LEU A 497 -1.44 17.31 -15.96
CA LEU A 497 -0.36 18.27 -16.19
C LEU A 497 -0.71 19.10 -17.44
N GLN A 498 -0.71 20.43 -17.34
CA GLN A 498 -1.23 21.33 -18.39
C GLN A 498 -2.65 20.98 -18.90
N SER A 499 -3.54 20.56 -17.99
CA SER A 499 -4.89 20.07 -18.33
C SER A 499 -4.94 18.79 -19.18
N LEU A 500 -3.78 18.15 -19.43
CA LEU A 500 -3.71 16.81 -20.02
C LEU A 500 -3.75 15.77 -18.90
N PRO A 501 -4.60 14.73 -18.98
CA PRO A 501 -4.58 13.62 -18.03
C PRO A 501 -3.19 12.99 -17.93
N VAL A 502 -2.73 12.66 -16.73
CA VAL A 502 -1.52 11.86 -16.55
C VAL A 502 -1.88 10.41 -16.82
N ILE A 503 -1.31 9.85 -17.88
CA ILE A 503 -1.75 8.55 -18.42
C ILE A 503 -0.67 7.47 -18.35
N ALA A 504 0.61 7.82 -18.19
CA ALA A 504 1.69 6.84 -18.16
C ALA A 504 2.89 7.30 -17.32
N ILE A 505 3.62 6.33 -16.77
CA ILE A 505 4.93 6.50 -16.14
C ILE A 505 5.96 5.74 -16.99
N GLN A 506 6.94 6.46 -17.55
CA GLN A 506 7.92 5.91 -18.47
C GLN A 506 9.17 5.36 -17.75
N ASP A 507 9.98 4.63 -18.51
CA ASP A 507 11.18 3.94 -18.03
C ASP A 507 12.13 4.93 -17.33
N GLY A 508 12.62 4.54 -16.15
CA GLY A 508 13.51 5.35 -15.33
C GLY A 508 12.94 6.67 -14.78
N ALA A 509 11.63 6.95 -14.90
CA ALA A 509 11.04 8.23 -14.49
C ALA A 509 11.39 8.65 -13.05
N PHE A 510 11.58 7.68 -12.14
CA PHE A 510 11.96 7.90 -10.75
C PHE A 510 13.21 7.09 -10.36
N ALA A 511 14.07 6.73 -11.31
CA ALA A 511 15.28 5.94 -11.04
C ALA A 511 16.46 6.77 -10.45
N SER A 512 16.26 8.05 -10.14
CA SER A 512 17.31 8.92 -9.58
C SER A 512 17.49 8.73 -8.07
N GLN A 513 18.70 8.95 -7.55
CA GLN A 513 18.96 8.86 -6.09
C GLN A 513 18.24 9.95 -5.27
N SER A 514 17.71 10.97 -5.94
CA SER A 514 16.90 12.05 -5.36
C SER A 514 15.39 11.84 -5.52
N ALA A 515 14.97 10.69 -6.05
CA ALA A 515 13.56 10.35 -6.22
C ALA A 515 12.82 10.28 -4.89
N PRO A 516 11.49 10.50 -4.88
CA PRO A 516 10.71 10.51 -3.65
C PRO A 516 10.77 9.16 -2.95
N ASP A 517 10.71 9.19 -1.61
CA ASP A 517 10.56 7.96 -0.84
C ASP A 517 9.21 7.31 -1.14
N THR A 518 8.15 8.08 -1.40
CA THR A 518 6.82 7.56 -1.74
C THR A 518 6.21 8.29 -2.92
N VAL A 519 5.68 7.56 -3.91
CA VAL A 519 4.94 8.11 -5.05
C VAL A 519 3.49 7.62 -5.01
N THR A 520 2.55 8.56 -4.99
CA THR A 520 1.10 8.32 -5.13
C THR A 520 0.67 8.65 -6.55
N LEU A 521 0.07 7.70 -7.26
CA LEU A 521 -0.39 7.89 -8.63
C LEU A 521 -1.88 8.31 -8.69
N PRO A 522 -2.27 9.15 -9.68
CA PRO A 522 -3.65 9.51 -9.90
C PRO A 522 -4.43 8.40 -10.64
N GLU A 523 -5.76 8.48 -10.56
CA GLU A 523 -6.65 7.74 -11.46
C GLU A 523 -6.37 8.09 -12.92
N GLY A 524 -6.34 7.09 -13.81
CA GLY A 524 -6.12 7.27 -15.26
C GLY A 524 -4.74 6.87 -15.78
N VAL A 525 -3.79 6.55 -14.91
CA VAL A 525 -2.50 5.97 -15.31
C VAL A 525 -2.71 4.51 -15.75
N TRP A 526 -2.45 4.20 -17.02
CA TRP A 526 -2.69 2.88 -17.62
C TRP A 526 -1.41 2.19 -18.12
N GLU A 527 -0.26 2.83 -17.97
CA GLU A 527 1.05 2.25 -18.28
C GLU A 527 2.09 2.64 -17.22
N ILE A 528 2.79 1.64 -16.68
CA ILE A 528 4.01 1.81 -15.88
C ILE A 528 5.10 0.99 -16.57
N ALA A 529 6.11 1.68 -17.11
CA ALA A 529 7.20 1.05 -17.84
C ALA A 529 8.21 0.37 -16.89
N PRO A 530 8.99 -0.60 -17.39
CA PRO A 530 10.06 -1.27 -16.62
C PRO A 530 11.01 -0.27 -15.96
N ASP A 531 11.65 -0.66 -14.85
CA ASP A 531 12.75 0.10 -14.21
C ASP A 531 12.43 1.55 -13.82
N SER A 532 11.16 1.98 -13.90
CA SER A 532 10.69 3.31 -13.55
C SER A 532 10.99 3.71 -12.10
N MET A 533 11.32 2.75 -11.24
CA MET A 533 11.64 2.91 -9.81
C MET A 533 13.01 2.34 -9.38
N LYS A 534 13.89 1.99 -10.33
CA LYS A 534 15.09 1.17 -10.07
C LYS A 534 16.24 1.94 -9.38
N ALA A 535 16.07 2.37 -8.12
CA ALA A 535 17.19 2.68 -7.21
C ALA A 535 16.79 2.83 -5.72
N GLY A 536 17.19 1.86 -4.89
CA GLY A 536 17.53 2.11 -3.48
C GLY A 536 16.38 2.17 -2.46
N GLY A 537 15.27 1.47 -2.70
CA GLY A 537 14.21 1.22 -1.71
C GLY A 537 13.25 2.40 -1.54
N ARG A 538 12.28 2.56 -2.45
CA ARG A 538 11.29 3.66 -2.41
C ARG A 538 9.93 3.21 -2.95
N TYR A 539 8.88 3.62 -2.24
CA TYR A 539 7.52 3.08 -2.17
C TYR A 539 6.63 3.58 -3.33
N LEU A 540 5.83 2.70 -3.95
CA LEU A 540 4.60 3.09 -4.67
C LEU A 540 3.40 2.83 -3.77
N VAL A 541 2.44 3.76 -3.76
CA VAL A 541 1.07 3.41 -3.43
C VAL A 541 0.30 3.37 -4.74
N PRO A 542 0.06 2.19 -5.34
CA PRO A 542 -0.95 2.08 -6.37
C PRO A 542 -2.31 2.37 -5.70
N VAL A 543 -2.83 3.57 -5.86
CA VAL A 543 -4.20 3.87 -5.43
C VAL A 543 -5.13 3.24 -6.46
N ALA A 544 -5.81 2.20 -6.02
CA ALA A 544 -6.87 1.55 -6.75
C ALA A 544 -8.09 2.47 -6.86
N SER A 545 -8.41 2.90 -8.07
CA SER A 545 -9.79 3.04 -8.52
C SER A 545 -9.89 2.91 -10.03
N ASP A 546 -10.92 2.17 -10.44
CA ASP A 546 -11.19 1.67 -11.78
C ASP A 546 -11.09 2.72 -12.90
N ALA A 547 -10.02 2.68 -13.71
CA ALA A 547 -10.12 2.49 -15.17
C ALA A 547 -8.73 2.42 -15.86
N HIS A 548 -8.56 1.40 -16.73
CA HIS A 548 -7.62 1.29 -17.87
C HIS A 548 -6.27 0.56 -17.77
N LEU A 549 -5.70 0.20 -16.60
CA LEU A 549 -4.44 -0.59 -16.59
C LEU A 549 -4.69 -2.03 -17.09
N ALA A 550 -4.33 -2.31 -18.34
CA ALA A 550 -4.59 -3.60 -18.99
C ALA A 550 -3.42 -4.61 -18.85
N VAL A 551 -2.18 -4.12 -18.74
CA VAL A 551 -0.96 -4.95 -18.66
C VAL A 551 0.01 -4.34 -17.64
N LEU A 552 0.53 -5.16 -16.73
CA LEU A 552 1.68 -4.81 -15.90
C LEU A 552 2.94 -5.37 -16.57
N LYS A 553 3.85 -4.46 -16.98
CA LYS A 553 5.06 -4.82 -17.73
C LYS A 553 6.12 -5.48 -16.86
N ALA A 554 7.05 -6.17 -17.51
CA ALA A 554 8.12 -6.87 -16.81
C ALA A 554 8.93 -5.92 -15.90
N ASN A 555 9.27 -6.37 -14.68
CA ASN A 555 10.02 -5.59 -13.68
C ASN A 555 9.39 -4.25 -13.24
N ALA A 556 8.09 -4.02 -13.48
CA ALA A 556 7.45 -2.74 -13.17
C ALA A 556 7.49 -2.36 -11.68
N ALA A 557 7.51 -3.34 -10.77
CA ALA A 557 7.51 -3.16 -9.32
C ALA A 557 8.43 -4.18 -8.61
N HIS A 558 9.59 -4.45 -9.21
CA HIS A 558 10.63 -5.34 -8.63
C HIS A 558 11.24 -4.74 -7.35
N ASP A 559 11.44 -5.57 -6.32
CA ASP A 559 11.97 -5.23 -4.97
C ASP A 559 11.25 -4.05 -4.29
N ILE A 560 9.94 -3.92 -4.53
CA ILE A 560 9.17 -2.82 -3.99
C ILE A 560 8.72 -3.08 -2.55
N ILE A 561 8.76 -2.05 -1.70
CA ILE A 561 8.12 -2.08 -0.38
C ILE A 561 6.77 -1.38 -0.49
N LEU A 562 5.68 -2.11 -0.29
CA LEU A 562 4.33 -1.55 -0.29
C LEU A 562 3.88 -1.27 1.17
N PRO A 563 3.21 -0.14 1.46
CA PRO A 563 2.74 0.14 2.83
C PRO A 563 1.50 -0.68 3.22
N GLN A 564 0.74 -1.17 2.24
CA GLN A 564 -0.40 -2.05 2.43
C GLN A 564 0.02 -3.51 2.52
N LYS A 565 -0.81 -4.33 3.17
CA LYS A 565 -0.63 -5.80 3.25
C LYS A 565 -1.31 -6.57 2.13
N THR A 566 -2.17 -5.91 1.37
CA THR A 566 -2.93 -6.54 0.28
C THR A 566 -2.68 -5.78 -1.02
N LEU A 567 -2.17 -6.47 -2.03
CA LEU A 567 -2.03 -5.98 -3.39
C LEU A 567 -3.32 -6.27 -4.17
N ARG A 568 -3.94 -5.21 -4.69
CA ARG A 568 -5.16 -5.26 -5.50
C ARG A 568 -4.98 -4.50 -6.80
N PRO A 569 -4.64 -5.18 -7.89
CA PRO A 569 -4.56 -4.53 -9.18
C PRO A 569 -5.95 -4.13 -9.70
N PRO A 570 -6.04 -3.16 -10.63
CA PRO A 570 -7.30 -2.73 -11.22
C PRO A 570 -8.06 -3.89 -11.91
N ASN A 571 -9.39 -3.84 -11.91
CA ASN A 571 -10.24 -4.89 -12.50
C ASN A 571 -9.96 -5.10 -14.00
N ALA A 572 -9.53 -4.05 -14.71
CA ALA A 572 -9.18 -4.08 -16.12
C ALA A 572 -7.89 -4.86 -16.43
N LEU A 573 -7.08 -5.20 -15.42
CA LEU A 573 -5.82 -5.91 -15.62
C LEU A 573 -6.08 -7.27 -16.28
N SER A 574 -5.38 -7.52 -17.38
CA SER A 574 -5.54 -8.73 -18.21
C SER A 574 -4.28 -9.60 -18.26
N GLN A 575 -3.10 -9.03 -18.05
CA GLN A 575 -1.82 -9.75 -18.07
C GLN A 575 -0.85 -9.19 -17.04
N ILE A 576 -0.06 -10.09 -16.44
CA ILE A 576 1.04 -9.78 -15.53
C ILE A 576 2.30 -10.41 -16.14
N GLU A 577 3.19 -9.56 -16.65
CA GLU A 577 4.42 -10.00 -17.31
C GLU A 577 5.51 -10.43 -16.31
N ALA A 578 6.63 -10.94 -16.83
CA ALA A 578 7.68 -11.55 -16.04
C ALA A 578 8.27 -10.60 -14.99
N ASP A 579 8.50 -11.12 -13.78
CA ASP A 579 9.18 -10.39 -12.69
C ASP A 579 8.48 -9.09 -12.26
N ALA A 580 7.20 -8.90 -12.60
CA ALA A 580 6.48 -7.65 -12.38
C ALA A 580 6.46 -7.20 -10.91
N PHE A 581 6.36 -8.12 -9.95
CA PHE A 581 6.40 -7.90 -8.50
C PHE A 581 7.42 -8.80 -7.79
N GLU A 582 8.45 -9.26 -8.50
CA GLU A 582 9.52 -10.04 -7.88
C GLU A 582 10.12 -9.28 -6.68
N GLY A 583 10.31 -9.96 -5.55
CA GLY A 583 10.93 -9.38 -4.35
C GLY A 583 10.06 -8.37 -3.60
N ALA A 584 8.78 -8.21 -3.95
CA ALA A 584 7.91 -7.23 -3.29
C ALA A 584 7.69 -7.57 -1.79
N GLU A 585 8.00 -6.61 -0.91
CA GLU A 585 7.94 -6.75 0.54
C GLU A 585 6.60 -6.21 1.12
N ASN A 586 6.27 -6.64 2.35
CA ASN A 586 5.06 -6.30 3.14
C ASN A 586 3.72 -6.80 2.59
N ILE A 587 3.67 -7.38 1.40
CA ILE A 587 2.43 -7.97 0.87
C ILE A 587 2.19 -9.36 1.45
N GLU A 588 1.10 -9.49 2.20
CA GLU A 588 0.59 -10.75 2.75
C GLU A 588 -0.49 -11.38 1.85
N CYS A 589 -1.14 -10.60 0.98
CA CYS A 589 -2.19 -11.09 0.09
C CYS A 589 -2.15 -10.42 -1.29
N VAL A 590 -2.24 -11.21 -2.36
CA VAL A 590 -2.49 -10.72 -3.72
C VAL A 590 -3.91 -11.11 -4.12
N ASP A 591 -4.77 -10.13 -4.33
CA ASP A 591 -6.18 -10.35 -4.67
C ASP A 591 -6.45 -9.99 -6.13
N LEU A 592 -6.43 -11.02 -6.98
CA LEU A 592 -6.75 -10.94 -8.42
C LEU A 592 -8.20 -11.34 -8.70
N SER A 593 -9.02 -11.61 -7.66
CA SER A 593 -10.35 -12.22 -7.82
C SER A 593 -11.33 -11.40 -8.66
N LYS A 594 -11.12 -10.09 -8.75
CA LYS A 594 -11.93 -9.14 -9.54
C LYS A 594 -11.29 -8.68 -10.84
N THR A 595 -10.08 -9.16 -11.14
CA THR A 595 -9.35 -8.82 -12.36
C THR A 595 -9.83 -9.66 -13.54
N ASN A 596 -9.47 -9.22 -14.76
CA ASN A 596 -9.65 -9.99 -15.99
C ASN A 596 -8.35 -10.72 -16.39
N VAL A 597 -7.47 -11.02 -15.43
CA VAL A 597 -6.17 -11.62 -15.70
C VAL A 597 -6.33 -12.99 -16.34
N THR A 598 -5.75 -13.15 -17.52
CA THR A 598 -5.70 -14.41 -18.26
C THR A 598 -4.30 -15.04 -18.27
N LEU A 599 -3.26 -14.27 -17.94
CA LEU A 599 -1.87 -14.73 -17.95
C LEU A 599 -1.08 -14.13 -16.76
N ILE A 600 -0.39 -15.01 -16.02
CA ILE A 600 0.61 -14.66 -15.02
C ILE A 600 1.93 -15.31 -15.44
N SER A 601 2.88 -14.48 -15.88
CA SER A 601 4.16 -14.95 -16.42
C SER A 601 5.16 -15.37 -15.33
N THR A 602 6.20 -16.08 -15.78
CA THR A 602 7.33 -16.55 -14.99
C THR A 602 7.89 -15.42 -14.11
N GLY A 603 8.15 -15.68 -12.82
CA GLY A 603 8.76 -14.72 -11.90
C GLY A 603 7.85 -13.59 -11.40
N ALA A 604 6.63 -13.45 -11.92
CA ALA A 604 5.74 -12.31 -11.66
C ALA A 604 5.56 -11.94 -10.18
N PHE A 605 5.57 -12.93 -9.28
CA PHE A 605 5.42 -12.78 -7.83
C PHE A 605 6.47 -13.62 -7.07
N SER A 606 7.64 -13.84 -7.66
CA SER A 606 8.71 -14.57 -6.99
C SER A 606 9.32 -13.75 -5.85
N ASP A 607 9.92 -14.40 -4.86
CA ASP A 607 10.66 -13.73 -3.76
C ASP A 607 9.81 -12.79 -2.90
N MET A 608 8.49 -12.97 -2.92
CA MET A 608 7.54 -12.32 -2.02
C MET A 608 7.46 -13.06 -0.67
N ASP A 609 8.48 -12.93 0.17
CA ASP A 609 8.65 -13.66 1.44
C ASP A 609 7.50 -13.51 2.46
N SER A 610 6.69 -12.46 2.33
CA SER A 610 5.54 -12.20 3.21
C SER A 610 4.22 -12.74 2.66
N LEU A 611 4.17 -13.21 1.42
CA LEU A 611 2.94 -13.59 0.73
C LEU A 611 2.31 -14.83 1.37
N LEU A 612 1.06 -14.70 1.80
CA LEU A 612 0.29 -15.75 2.48
C LEU A 612 -0.84 -16.27 1.61
N TYR A 613 -1.51 -15.38 0.88
CA TYR A 613 -2.68 -15.71 0.07
C TYR A 613 -2.62 -15.14 -1.33
N VAL A 614 -3.06 -15.92 -2.30
CA VAL A 614 -3.34 -15.44 -3.66
C VAL A 614 -4.76 -15.82 -4.02
N LEU A 615 -5.63 -14.83 -4.22
CA LEU A 615 -6.98 -15.05 -4.73
C LEU A 615 -6.91 -14.93 -6.24
N LEU A 616 -7.06 -16.06 -6.94
CA LEU A 616 -7.03 -16.10 -8.39
C LEU A 616 -8.38 -15.66 -8.98
N PRO A 617 -8.39 -15.08 -10.20
CA PRO A 617 -9.63 -14.66 -10.85
C PRO A 617 -10.56 -15.85 -11.10
N GLU A 618 -11.86 -15.57 -11.22
CA GLU A 618 -12.84 -16.59 -11.61
C GLU A 618 -12.73 -17.00 -13.09
N THR A 619 -12.02 -16.22 -13.89
CA THR A 619 -11.72 -16.50 -15.29
C THR A 619 -10.63 -17.58 -15.41
N ASP A 620 -10.58 -18.25 -16.56
CA ASP A 620 -9.45 -19.11 -16.86
C ASP A 620 -8.18 -18.27 -16.93
N VAL A 621 -7.22 -18.61 -16.08
CA VAL A 621 -5.89 -18.00 -16.00
C VAL A 621 -4.83 -19.05 -16.32
N GLU A 622 -3.89 -18.69 -17.18
CA GLU A 622 -2.66 -19.41 -17.43
C GLU A 622 -1.58 -18.90 -16.48
N ILE A 623 -0.96 -19.81 -15.73
CA ILE A 623 0.09 -19.48 -14.74
C ILE A 623 1.34 -20.23 -15.16
N GLU A 624 2.36 -19.48 -15.56
CA GLU A 624 3.64 -20.03 -16.00
C GLU A 624 4.44 -20.61 -14.82
N PHE A 625 5.36 -21.52 -15.14
CA PHE A 625 6.23 -22.14 -14.15
C PHE A 625 7.10 -21.07 -13.48
N GLY A 626 7.20 -21.09 -12.15
CA GLY A 626 8.01 -20.12 -11.40
C GLY A 626 7.35 -18.74 -11.23
N ALA A 627 6.07 -18.56 -11.58
CA ALA A 627 5.36 -17.30 -11.34
C ALA A 627 5.27 -16.89 -9.85
N PHE A 628 5.39 -17.86 -8.93
CA PHE A 628 5.32 -17.70 -7.48
C PHE A 628 6.48 -18.44 -6.79
N GLU A 629 7.66 -18.46 -7.41
CA GLU A 629 8.84 -19.15 -6.84
C GLU A 629 9.23 -18.48 -5.51
N SER A 630 9.66 -19.29 -4.52
CA SER A 630 9.95 -18.93 -3.11
C SER A 630 8.79 -18.63 -2.15
N GLY A 631 7.53 -18.61 -2.60
CA GLY A 631 6.32 -18.55 -1.76
C GLY A 631 5.85 -19.88 -1.16
N ASN A 632 6.74 -20.69 -0.54
CA ASN A 632 6.49 -22.11 -0.22
C ASN A 632 5.31 -22.41 0.73
N ASP A 633 4.75 -21.40 1.40
CA ASP A 633 3.61 -21.52 2.32
C ASP A 633 2.34 -20.79 1.82
N THR A 634 2.37 -20.20 0.62
CA THR A 634 1.26 -19.45 0.02
C THR A 634 0.06 -20.35 -0.27
N ILE A 635 -1.13 -19.95 0.17
CA ILE A 635 -2.39 -20.60 -0.18
C ILE A 635 -3.02 -19.91 -1.38
N PHE A 636 -3.29 -20.69 -2.43
CA PHE A 636 -4.07 -20.25 -3.58
C PHE A 636 -5.57 -20.49 -3.34
N ILE A 637 -6.37 -19.43 -3.44
CA ILE A 637 -7.84 -19.53 -3.41
C ILE A 637 -8.31 -19.58 -4.86
N VAL A 638 -8.89 -20.72 -5.24
CA VAL A 638 -9.22 -21.06 -6.63
C VAL A 638 -10.66 -21.51 -6.75
N LYS A 639 -11.28 -21.19 -7.88
CA LYS A 639 -12.61 -21.69 -8.22
C LYS A 639 -12.57 -23.18 -8.52
N LYS A 640 -13.50 -23.95 -7.96
CA LYS A 640 -13.63 -25.39 -8.21
C LYS A 640 -13.85 -25.67 -9.70
N GLY A 641 -13.02 -26.55 -10.26
CA GLY A 641 -13.01 -26.95 -11.67
C GLY A 641 -12.23 -26.04 -12.61
N SER A 642 -11.66 -24.92 -12.12
CA SER A 642 -10.94 -23.93 -12.94
C SER A 642 -9.58 -24.43 -13.46
N SER A 643 -9.01 -23.72 -14.44
CA SER A 643 -7.60 -23.93 -14.86
C SER A 643 -6.62 -23.73 -13.71
N ALA A 644 -6.88 -22.73 -12.85
CA ALA A 644 -6.10 -22.43 -11.65
C ALA A 644 -6.10 -23.60 -10.64
N GLU A 645 -7.23 -24.26 -10.41
CA GLU A 645 -7.29 -25.43 -9.54
C GLU A 645 -6.46 -26.60 -10.11
N LYS A 646 -6.55 -26.85 -11.42
CA LYS A 646 -5.74 -27.89 -12.08
C LYS A 646 -4.25 -27.59 -12.02
N TRP A 647 -3.88 -26.32 -12.23
CA TRP A 647 -2.51 -25.85 -12.06
C TRP A 647 -2.03 -26.10 -10.64
N ALA A 648 -2.83 -25.73 -9.63
CA ALA A 648 -2.47 -25.89 -8.23
C ALA A 648 -2.24 -27.37 -7.86
N MET A 649 -3.12 -28.26 -8.34
CA MET A 649 -2.95 -29.72 -8.22
C MET A 649 -1.66 -30.20 -8.88
N ASN A 650 -1.39 -29.80 -10.12
CA ASN A 650 -0.22 -30.25 -10.88
C ASN A 650 1.09 -29.76 -10.26
N MET A 651 1.12 -28.54 -9.74
CA MET A 651 2.29 -27.95 -9.08
C MET A 651 2.44 -28.41 -7.62
N SER A 652 1.47 -29.15 -7.08
CA SER A 652 1.45 -29.57 -5.68
C SER A 652 1.60 -28.39 -4.69
N VAL A 653 1.01 -27.24 -5.03
CA VAL A 653 0.94 -26.07 -4.15
C VAL A 653 -0.29 -26.17 -3.25
N ASP A 654 -0.29 -25.46 -2.12
CA ASP A 654 -1.41 -25.47 -1.19
C ASP A 654 -2.55 -24.60 -1.72
N TYR A 655 -3.77 -25.15 -1.80
CA TYR A 655 -4.92 -24.41 -2.34
C TYR A 655 -6.26 -24.73 -1.65
N LEU A 656 -7.17 -23.77 -1.72
CA LEU A 656 -8.56 -23.90 -1.29
C LEU A 656 -9.48 -23.78 -2.49
N SER A 657 -10.21 -24.86 -2.75
CA SER A 657 -11.25 -24.89 -3.77
C SER A 657 -12.54 -24.29 -3.22
N VAL A 658 -12.96 -23.15 -3.77
CA VAL A 658 -14.23 -22.48 -3.44
C VAL A 658 -15.27 -22.72 -4.55
N PRO A 659 -16.58 -22.77 -4.20
CA PRO A 659 -17.66 -23.03 -5.17
C PRO A 659 -17.69 -22.12 -6.40
#